data_AF-A0A4U0XES8-F1
#
_entry.id   AF-A0A4U0XES8-F1
#
_cell.length_a   1.000
_cell.length_b   1.000
_cell.length_c   1.000
_cell.angle_alpha   90.00
_cell.angle_beta   90.00
_cell.angle_gamma   90.00
#
_symmetry.space_group_name_H-M   'P 1'
#
loop_
_entity.id
_entity.type
_entity.pdbx_description
1 polymer ?
#
loop_
_entity_poly.entity_id
_entity_poly.type
_entity_poly.pdbx_seq_one_letter_code
_entity_poly.pdbx_strand_id
1 'polypeptide(L)'
;MPSSKRSIRIAGSSGGFTDRQRAILSLAKCDVDVIVGDWMSECTMSWHGAAKKEVLSKGIPNEERVGLYDPSFMDNLRPALPYIQEKGIKVAVNAGASDTELLAKLVAKTIKSEGLSLKVAWIEGDEVMDVVQKLMKQGEKFENICFGGNLNDWGFEPIAAQCYLGGAGIAEALRQGADIVICGRVADAAPTVGACMWWHGWNRDGDFDQIAGSLVAGHLIECSSYVCGGYYSGFKDLFDGCENVGFPIAEVYSDGSCTIEKEPDTGGEISVGTVSSQLLYEIQGPQYFGSDVVAVLEGIHMTQEGKDRVLVTGVKGKAPPTTTKVGLTAKGGYQAEFHYYLCGIDLEQKAEWTERQVRKSMGKNAEKFSCLKFTLNGYSPDDPRNQDVATADLRIFVQTKDRSLVIKDSLEVPGFNRWCMENFLQSCPGATIENDIRQSAGKEFYEYWAALIPQSEVSHLTNFLWSDQQIDIAPSPKCELYETRQWSYETKSPVALDSFGPTTRGPLGWVVLGRSGDKASDANVGFFVRRDDEWDWLRSLLTIPKMKQLLGPEYNGKEVDRFEIPGIRAVHFLLHDHLDRSYNATSTYDGLGKNKQKKVVVNDVPIPEPGGNQFLIKIKSASLCHSDIMATEAPRDVPVTLGHEAVGYIDQVHPSIEGKGFGRGDRVGFLYIDGCCFECDGCQIHNLHCQTGKQLLHGFTTDGFFAEYATVDYQNVVHLPEALDIDRSAPLFCAGITAFHAVDSCDLKPDNWLGVIGCGGLGQLATQYGKAMGLRVIGIDINDNTLEVCKQQGAEAVFNSRSDKKYIEDLQKLTGGGCHAVAVFSNADAAYASAPPTIRLGGTLMVIGLPHKPLQISSMDLTLGKYRIKSESTSIPRRMGKAVEFTAKHGIQPEVEFRKLQDVDEMLQDMRSGKATKRLAVVF
;
A
#
# COMPACT_ATOMS: atom_id res chain seq x y z
N MET A 1 -13.07 29.47 39.82
CA MET A 1 -13.29 29.54 38.35
C MET A 1 -11.92 29.38 37.72
N PRO A 2 -11.72 28.49 36.73
CA PRO A 2 -10.45 28.40 36.03
C PRO A 2 -10.11 29.78 35.44
N SER A 3 -8.86 30.20 35.58
CA SER A 3 -8.33 31.49 35.15
C SER A 3 -8.72 31.79 33.70
N SER A 4 -9.32 32.96 33.44
CA SER A 4 -9.78 33.46 32.14
C SER A 4 -8.67 33.80 31.14
N LYS A 5 -7.55 33.06 31.17
CA LYS A 5 -6.45 33.25 30.21
C LYS A 5 -6.90 32.74 28.85
N ARG A 6 -6.60 33.49 27.79
CA ARG A 6 -6.77 33.02 26.42
C ARG A 6 -5.92 31.78 26.17
N SER A 7 -6.30 31.00 25.16
CA SER A 7 -5.49 29.91 24.61
C SER A 7 -4.08 30.37 24.27
N ILE A 8 -3.12 29.46 24.40
CA ILE A 8 -1.75 29.64 23.88
C ILE A 8 -1.69 29.10 22.46
N ARG A 9 -1.03 29.82 21.56
CA ARG A 9 -0.80 29.39 20.17
C ARG A 9 0.64 28.94 20.00
N ILE A 10 0.85 27.65 19.75
CA ILE A 10 2.17 27.00 19.70
C ILE A 10 2.40 26.44 18.30
N ALA A 11 3.46 26.85 17.63
CA ALA A 11 3.79 26.37 16.30
C ALA A 11 4.91 25.33 16.30
N GLY A 12 4.74 24.25 15.55
CA GLY A 12 5.75 23.19 15.39
C GLY A 12 6.62 23.44 14.15
N SER A 13 7.89 23.76 14.35
CA SER A 13 8.79 24.21 13.27
C SER A 13 9.67 23.12 12.65
N SER A 14 9.89 22.00 13.33
CA SER A 14 10.82 20.98 12.84
C SER A 14 10.50 19.63 13.46
N GLY A 15 10.46 18.58 12.64
CA GLY A 15 10.47 17.17 13.08
C GLY A 15 11.82 16.48 12.91
N GLY A 16 12.87 17.23 12.58
CA GLY A 16 14.24 16.72 12.43
C GLY A 16 15.08 17.61 11.51
N PHE A 17 16.38 17.30 11.43
CA PHE A 17 17.35 18.06 10.63
C PHE A 17 17.08 18.10 9.11
N THR A 18 16.15 17.28 8.61
CA THR A 18 15.75 17.22 7.21
C THR A 18 14.61 18.18 6.86
N ASP A 19 14.06 18.90 7.83
CA ASP A 19 12.97 19.84 7.60
C ASP A 19 13.44 21.14 6.91
N ARG A 20 12.49 21.94 6.48
CA ARG A 20 12.74 23.11 5.64
C ARG A 20 13.33 24.25 6.45
N GLN A 21 14.45 24.79 5.97
CA GLN A 21 15.20 25.90 6.58
C GLN A 21 14.40 27.18 6.88
N ARG A 22 13.23 27.36 6.25
CA ARG A 22 12.38 28.55 6.42
C ARG A 22 11.43 28.50 7.63
N ALA A 23 11.38 27.40 8.37
CA ALA A 23 10.25 27.09 9.25
C ALA A 23 10.06 28.12 10.37
N ILE A 24 11.08 28.35 11.20
CA ILE A 24 10.98 29.30 12.33
C ILE A 24 10.68 30.72 11.82
N LEU A 25 11.32 31.15 10.73
CA LEU A 25 11.06 32.46 10.11
C LEU A 25 9.60 32.62 9.67
N SER A 26 9.04 31.60 9.01
CA SER A 26 7.68 31.68 8.48
C SER A 26 6.65 31.67 9.60
N LEU A 27 6.87 30.83 10.63
CA LEU A 27 6.03 30.77 11.82
C LEU A 27 6.13 32.04 12.68
N ALA A 28 7.30 32.67 12.78
CA ALA A 28 7.46 33.94 13.51
C ALA A 28 6.67 35.10 12.86
N LYS A 29 6.32 34.98 11.57
CA LYS A 29 5.43 35.93 10.88
C LYS A 29 3.95 35.69 11.18
N CYS A 30 3.58 34.51 11.65
CA CYS A 30 2.21 34.17 12.06
C CYS A 30 1.85 34.80 13.41
N ASP A 31 0.58 34.64 13.81
CA ASP A 31 0.09 34.96 15.15
C ASP A 31 0.28 33.74 16.07
N VAL A 32 1.42 33.70 16.75
CA VAL A 32 1.85 32.59 17.62
C VAL A 32 2.53 33.15 18.86
N ASP A 33 2.40 32.44 19.99
CA ASP A 33 3.04 32.79 21.25
C ASP A 33 4.39 32.09 21.43
N VAL A 34 4.46 30.85 20.96
CA VAL A 34 5.62 29.97 21.13
C VAL A 34 5.90 29.20 19.85
N ILE A 35 7.18 29.08 19.49
CA ILE A 35 7.66 28.18 18.44
C ILE A 35 8.44 27.05 19.11
N VAL A 36 8.07 25.82 18.80
CA VAL A 36 8.74 24.60 19.27
C VAL A 36 9.29 23.81 18.09
N GLY A 37 10.27 22.94 18.34
CA GLY A 37 10.78 22.06 17.29
C GLY A 37 11.75 21.01 17.80
N ASP A 38 11.83 19.95 17.01
CA ASP A 38 12.62 18.75 17.24
C ASP A 38 13.78 18.63 16.23
N TRP A 39 14.98 18.38 16.75
CA TRP A 39 16.21 18.06 16.02
C TRP A 39 16.88 16.78 16.56
N MET A 40 16.29 16.14 17.58
CA MET A 40 16.83 14.95 18.21
C MET A 40 15.92 13.74 17.99
N SER A 41 16.37 12.82 17.16
CA SER A 41 15.82 11.46 17.10
C SER A 41 16.82 10.47 17.68
N GLU A 42 16.41 9.22 17.87
CA GLU A 42 17.31 8.13 18.29
C GLU A 42 18.50 7.97 17.33
N CYS A 43 18.27 8.28 16.05
CA CYS A 43 19.32 8.34 15.05
C CYS A 43 20.37 9.42 15.36
N THR A 44 19.95 10.68 15.51
CA THR A 44 20.88 11.79 15.73
C THR A 44 21.50 11.75 17.13
N MET A 45 20.79 11.20 18.12
CA MET A 45 21.34 10.87 19.44
C MET A 45 22.59 10.00 19.32
N SER A 46 22.54 8.91 18.55
CA SER A 46 23.70 8.04 18.38
C SER A 46 24.86 8.74 17.67
N TRP A 47 24.59 9.54 16.65
CA TRP A 47 25.63 10.28 15.92
C TRP A 47 26.32 11.33 16.79
N HIS A 48 25.55 12.19 17.45
CA HIS A 48 26.09 13.27 18.28
C HIS A 48 26.74 12.73 19.56
N GLY A 49 26.17 11.68 20.17
CA GLY A 49 26.76 11.00 21.32
C GLY A 49 28.11 10.34 20.98
N ALA A 50 28.21 9.69 19.82
CA ALA A 50 29.47 9.13 19.34
C ALA A 50 30.50 10.21 19.00
N ALA A 51 30.08 11.29 18.31
CA ALA A 51 30.93 12.42 17.97
C ALA A 51 31.49 13.09 19.23
N LYS A 52 30.66 13.30 20.25
CA LYS A 52 31.10 13.88 21.53
C LYS A 52 32.20 13.06 22.19
N LYS A 53 32.04 11.73 22.25
CA LYS A 53 33.08 10.85 22.80
C LYS A 53 34.39 11.00 22.04
N GLU A 54 34.34 11.08 20.71
CA GLU A 54 35.53 11.25 19.88
C GLU A 54 36.20 12.62 20.12
N VAL A 55 35.42 13.70 20.10
CA VAL A 55 35.87 15.08 20.36
C VAL A 55 36.56 15.20 21.73
N LEU A 56 35.94 14.65 22.78
CA LEU A 56 36.49 14.65 24.13
C LEU A 56 37.77 13.81 24.21
N SER A 57 37.82 12.65 23.55
CA SER A 57 39.02 11.80 23.53
C SER A 57 40.23 12.45 22.84
N LYS A 58 39.98 13.35 21.88
CA LYS A 58 41.01 14.09 21.14
C LYS A 58 41.39 15.43 21.80
N GLY A 59 40.71 15.83 22.87
CA GLY A 59 40.97 17.09 23.57
C GLY A 59 40.67 18.34 22.74
N ILE A 60 39.72 18.27 21.80
CA ILE A 60 39.40 19.37 20.89
C ILE A 60 38.74 20.53 21.69
N PRO A 61 39.25 21.78 21.57
CA PRO A 61 38.69 22.95 22.26
C PRO A 61 37.23 23.22 21.88
N ASN A 62 36.45 23.83 22.78
CA ASN A 62 35.00 24.09 22.60
C ASN A 62 34.66 24.80 21.27
N GLU A 63 35.53 25.70 20.83
CA GLU A 63 35.33 26.55 19.63
C GLU A 63 35.47 25.77 18.31
N GLU A 64 36.07 24.58 18.34
CA GLU A 64 36.36 23.73 17.18
C GLU A 64 35.53 22.43 17.18
N ARG A 65 34.58 22.27 18.13
CA ARG A 65 33.75 21.07 18.25
C ARG A 65 32.66 21.04 17.20
N VAL A 66 32.97 20.43 16.05
CA VAL A 66 32.00 20.19 14.98
C VAL A 66 31.18 18.92 15.26
N GLY A 67 29.88 18.93 14.94
CA GLY A 67 29.04 17.75 14.95
C GLY A 67 28.40 17.39 16.31
N LEU A 68 28.36 18.31 17.27
CA LEU A 68 27.69 18.11 18.57
C LEU A 68 26.22 18.55 18.59
N TYR A 69 25.80 19.32 17.58
CA TYR A 69 24.43 19.72 17.28
C TYR A 69 24.28 19.89 15.77
N ASP A 70 23.03 20.02 15.31
CA ASP A 70 22.74 20.18 13.89
C ASP A 70 22.83 21.66 13.45
N PRO A 71 23.64 22.01 12.43
CA PRO A 71 23.83 23.39 12.00
C PRO A 71 22.56 24.02 11.39
N SER A 72 21.62 23.22 10.86
CA SER A 72 20.38 23.72 10.25
C SER A 72 19.52 24.52 11.22
N PHE A 73 19.64 24.27 12.53
CA PHE A 73 18.91 25.02 13.55
C PHE A 73 19.28 26.51 13.53
N MET A 74 20.59 26.83 13.49
CA MET A 74 21.05 28.22 13.48
C MET A 74 20.60 28.94 12.21
N ASP A 75 20.61 28.22 11.09
CA ASP A 75 20.12 28.69 9.80
C ASP A 75 18.62 29.00 9.79
N ASN A 76 17.81 28.25 10.56
CA ASN A 76 16.40 28.52 10.77
C ASN A 76 16.16 29.70 11.73
N LEU A 77 16.87 29.70 12.86
CA LEU A 77 16.63 30.63 13.97
C LEU A 77 17.06 32.05 13.61
N ARG A 78 18.28 32.20 13.07
CA ARG A 78 18.90 33.50 12.82
C ARG A 78 17.98 34.49 12.07
N PRO A 79 17.39 34.15 10.90
CA PRO A 79 16.52 35.10 10.20
C PRO A 79 15.23 35.44 10.95
N ALA A 80 14.81 34.62 11.93
CA ALA A 80 13.60 34.83 12.71
C ALA A 80 13.80 35.71 13.95
N LEU A 81 15.04 35.88 14.45
CA LEU A 81 15.34 36.60 15.69
C LEU A 81 14.71 38.00 15.78
N PRO A 82 14.69 38.84 14.71
CA PRO A 82 14.04 40.14 14.77
C PRO A 82 12.53 40.05 15.07
N TYR A 83 11.83 39.10 14.43
CA TYR A 83 10.40 38.88 14.64
C TYR A 83 10.10 38.32 16.02
N ILE A 84 10.97 37.42 16.51
CA ILE A 84 10.88 36.84 17.85
C ILE A 84 10.93 37.96 18.90
N GLN A 85 11.86 38.91 18.78
CA GLN A 85 11.95 40.05 19.69
C GLN A 85 10.78 41.03 19.53
N GLU A 86 10.45 41.41 18.30
CA GLU A 86 9.39 42.38 18.01
C GLU A 86 8.04 41.95 18.58
N LYS A 87 7.70 40.67 18.43
CA LYS A 87 6.42 40.10 18.86
C LYS A 87 6.46 39.46 20.24
N GLY A 88 7.64 39.33 20.86
CA GLY A 88 7.82 38.67 22.15
C GLY A 88 7.55 37.17 22.12
N ILE A 89 7.75 36.51 20.97
CA ILE A 89 7.55 35.07 20.78
C ILE A 89 8.59 34.31 21.62
N LYS A 90 8.19 33.18 22.21
CA LYS A 90 9.11 32.28 22.89
C LYS A 90 9.56 31.14 21.98
N VAL A 91 10.76 30.63 22.20
CA VAL A 91 11.28 29.47 21.47
C VAL A 91 11.75 28.40 22.45
N ALA A 92 11.32 27.15 22.26
CA ALA A 92 11.80 26.01 23.04
C ALA A 92 12.09 24.82 22.11
N VAL A 93 13.33 24.37 22.06
CA VAL A 93 13.79 23.35 21.08
C VAL A 93 14.79 22.40 21.71
N ASN A 94 14.83 21.15 21.25
CA ASN A 94 15.84 20.17 21.67
C ASN A 94 17.10 20.16 20.77
N ALA A 95 17.35 21.26 20.05
CA ALA A 95 18.46 21.38 19.10
C ALA A 95 19.86 21.35 19.73
N GLY A 96 19.97 21.41 21.07
CA GLY A 96 21.25 21.33 21.77
C GLY A 96 21.94 19.98 21.65
N ALA A 97 21.22 18.92 21.25
CA ALA A 97 21.75 17.61 20.95
C ALA A 97 22.66 17.05 22.07
N SER A 98 23.98 17.02 21.86
CA SER A 98 24.94 16.55 22.87
C SER A 98 25.75 17.68 23.52
N ASP A 99 25.53 18.96 23.21
CA ASP A 99 26.20 20.09 23.89
C ASP A 99 25.28 21.33 23.93
N THR A 100 24.36 21.30 24.89
CA THR A 100 23.30 22.30 25.06
C THR A 100 23.84 23.68 25.43
N GLU A 101 24.84 23.72 26.31
CA GLU A 101 25.51 24.94 26.75
C GLU A 101 26.24 25.62 25.57
N LEU A 102 26.96 24.85 24.75
CA LEU A 102 27.66 25.37 23.57
C LEU A 102 26.68 26.04 22.61
N LEU A 103 25.57 25.38 22.29
CA LEU A 103 24.57 25.94 21.39
C LEU A 103 23.91 27.19 21.99
N ALA A 104 23.57 27.17 23.28
CA ALA A 104 23.01 28.34 23.97
C ALA A 104 23.95 29.56 23.88
N LYS A 105 25.25 29.36 24.11
CA LYS A 105 26.28 30.41 23.96
C LYS A 105 26.36 30.93 22.52
N LEU A 106 26.26 30.05 21.52
CA LEU A 106 26.28 30.45 20.11
C LEU A 106 25.04 31.28 19.72
N VAL A 107 23.86 30.89 20.20
CA VAL A 107 22.61 31.63 20.00
C VAL A 107 22.74 33.02 20.64
N ALA A 108 23.19 33.12 21.89
CA ALA A 108 23.41 34.39 22.57
C ALA A 108 24.42 35.30 21.86
N LYS A 109 25.52 34.72 21.33
CA LYS A 109 26.49 35.44 20.50
C LYS A 109 25.84 36.00 19.23
N THR A 110 24.97 35.23 18.58
CA THR A 110 24.26 35.63 17.36
C THR A 110 23.28 36.76 17.65
N ILE A 111 22.46 36.64 18.71
CA ILE A 111 21.54 37.70 19.20
C ILE A 111 22.29 39.02 19.40
N LYS A 112 23.43 38.97 20.10
CA LYS A 112 24.26 40.16 20.36
C LYS A 112 24.81 40.76 19.06
N SER A 113 25.24 39.92 18.11
CA SER A 113 25.78 40.38 16.83
C SER A 113 24.73 41.08 15.95
N GLU A 114 23.45 40.76 16.14
CA GLU A 114 22.32 41.37 15.43
C GLU A 114 21.71 42.55 16.20
N GLY A 115 22.29 42.95 17.34
CA GLY A 115 21.82 44.10 18.13
C GLY A 115 20.52 43.84 18.91
N LEU A 116 20.21 42.58 19.20
CA LEU A 116 19.01 42.15 19.91
C LEU A 116 19.33 41.88 21.40
N SER A 117 18.29 41.78 22.24
CA SER A 117 18.40 41.63 23.71
C SER A 117 17.64 40.42 24.28
N LEU A 118 17.42 39.40 23.44
CA LEU A 118 16.75 38.17 23.83
C LEU A 118 17.56 37.35 24.85
N LYS A 119 16.86 36.79 25.84
CA LYS A 119 17.44 35.97 26.90
C LYS A 119 17.44 34.48 26.55
N VAL A 120 18.58 33.82 26.71
CA VAL A 120 18.77 32.40 26.37
C VAL A 120 19.06 31.57 27.61
N ALA A 121 18.24 30.54 27.84
CA ALA A 121 18.39 29.53 28.89
C ALA A 121 18.66 28.16 28.24
N TRP A 122 19.18 27.22 29.01
CA TRP A 122 19.34 25.85 28.54
C TRP A 122 19.04 24.81 29.62
N ILE A 123 18.68 23.62 29.17
CA ILE A 123 18.34 22.46 30.01
C ILE A 123 19.48 21.44 29.95
N GLU A 124 19.85 20.89 31.10
CA GLU A 124 20.82 19.81 31.28
C GLU A 124 20.22 18.66 32.10
N GLY A 125 20.91 17.51 32.10
CA GLY A 125 20.51 16.33 32.86
C GLY A 125 20.17 15.12 32.00
N ASP A 126 20.10 15.30 30.68
CA ASP A 126 19.75 14.24 29.75
C ASP A 126 20.89 13.24 29.57
N GLU A 127 22.15 13.69 29.57
CA GLU A 127 23.32 12.81 29.49
C GLU A 127 23.59 12.08 30.82
N VAL A 128 23.42 10.75 30.82
CA VAL A 128 23.35 9.94 32.06
C VAL A 128 24.27 8.71 32.04
N MET A 129 25.34 8.71 31.24
CA MET A 129 26.24 7.54 31.13
C MET A 129 26.88 7.16 32.47
N ASP A 130 27.26 8.14 33.29
CA ASP A 130 27.79 7.95 34.63
C ASP A 130 26.74 7.33 35.58
N VAL A 131 25.50 7.79 35.51
CA VAL A 131 24.37 7.24 36.27
C VAL A 131 24.09 5.80 35.84
N VAL A 132 24.07 5.51 34.54
CA VAL A 132 23.93 4.15 34.01
C VAL A 132 25.03 3.25 34.55
N GLN A 133 26.29 3.66 34.47
CA GLN A 133 27.42 2.87 35.00
C GLN A 133 27.33 2.64 36.51
N LYS A 134 26.87 3.63 37.28
CA LYS A 134 26.62 3.51 38.72
C LYS A 134 25.53 2.47 38.98
N LEU A 135 24.38 2.56 38.31
CA LEU A 135 23.25 1.65 38.52
C LEU A 135 23.57 0.22 38.06
N MET A 136 24.30 0.05 36.94
CA MET A 136 24.80 -1.27 36.51
C MET A 136 25.67 -1.93 37.59
N LYS A 137 26.56 -1.16 38.24
CA LYS A 137 27.37 -1.67 39.37
C LYS A 137 26.53 -2.04 40.60
N GLN A 138 25.35 -1.45 40.74
CA GLN A 138 24.37 -1.76 41.80
C GLN A 138 23.46 -2.93 41.45
N GLY A 139 23.59 -3.50 40.24
CA GLY A 139 22.84 -4.67 39.79
C GLY A 139 21.62 -4.36 38.91
N GLU A 140 21.42 -3.09 38.51
CA GLU A 140 20.39 -2.74 37.54
C GLU A 140 20.67 -3.42 36.19
N LYS A 141 19.61 -3.97 35.58
CA LYS A 141 19.73 -4.83 34.38
C LYS A 141 19.53 -4.05 33.08
N PHE A 142 18.88 -2.89 33.14
CA PHE A 142 18.51 -2.09 31.97
C PHE A 142 17.88 -2.96 30.87
N GLU A 143 16.77 -3.62 31.22
CA GLU A 143 16.04 -4.45 30.27
C GLU A 143 15.57 -3.65 29.05
N ASN A 144 15.69 -4.23 27.85
CA ASN A 144 15.24 -3.57 26.64
C ASN A 144 13.71 -3.51 26.60
N ILE A 145 13.14 -2.32 26.38
CA ILE A 145 11.68 -2.13 26.41
C ILE A 145 10.96 -2.69 25.18
N CYS A 146 11.66 -2.96 24.07
CA CYS A 146 11.09 -3.38 22.80
C CYS A 146 11.06 -4.92 22.67
N PHE A 147 12.13 -5.60 23.11
CA PHE A 147 12.27 -7.06 22.95
C PHE A 147 12.73 -7.80 24.20
N GLY A 148 12.83 -7.10 25.34
CA GLY A 148 13.36 -7.65 26.58
C GLY A 148 14.87 -7.96 26.51
N GLY A 149 15.35 -8.70 27.50
CA GLY A 149 16.76 -9.09 27.58
C GLY A 149 17.64 -8.05 28.29
N ASN A 150 18.82 -8.48 28.73
CA ASN A 150 19.70 -7.71 29.61
C ASN A 150 20.77 -6.97 28.80
N LEU A 151 21.09 -5.73 29.20
CA LEU A 151 22.16 -4.94 28.58
C LEU A 151 23.52 -5.67 28.59
N ASN A 152 23.81 -6.47 29.61
CA ASN A 152 25.05 -7.27 29.69
C ASN A 152 25.17 -8.33 28.59
N ASP A 153 24.05 -8.77 28.03
CA ASP A 153 24.00 -9.78 26.96
C ASP A 153 24.05 -9.13 25.56
N TRP A 154 24.08 -7.79 25.46
CA TRP A 154 24.03 -7.06 24.20
C TRP A 154 25.24 -7.33 23.29
N GLY A 155 26.41 -7.63 23.87
CA GLY A 155 27.65 -7.88 23.12
C GLY A 155 28.32 -6.62 22.56
N PHE A 156 27.90 -5.43 23.02
CA PHE A 156 28.46 -4.13 22.69
C PHE A 156 28.70 -3.29 23.95
N GLU A 157 29.69 -2.42 23.90
CA GLU A 157 30.01 -1.49 25.00
C GLU A 157 29.30 -0.15 24.79
N PRO A 158 28.42 0.27 25.71
CA PRO A 158 27.78 1.59 25.65
C PRO A 158 28.82 2.73 25.67
N ILE A 159 28.66 3.69 24.76
CA ILE A 159 29.56 4.83 24.60
C ILE A 159 28.92 6.18 24.92
N ALA A 160 27.59 6.28 24.81
CA ALA A 160 26.79 7.43 25.22
C ALA A 160 25.45 6.92 25.77
N ALA A 161 24.84 7.66 26.70
CA ALA A 161 23.51 7.38 27.22
C ALA A 161 22.78 8.71 27.45
N GLN A 162 21.58 8.84 26.87
CA GLN A 162 20.77 10.06 26.94
C GLN A 162 19.34 9.68 27.32
N CYS A 163 18.82 10.29 28.37
CA CYS A 163 17.46 10.09 28.87
C CYS A 163 16.51 11.18 28.40
N TYR A 164 15.21 10.90 28.45
CA TYR A 164 14.17 11.77 27.91
C TYR A 164 13.62 12.65 29.03
N LEU A 165 14.11 13.89 29.12
CA LEU A 165 13.62 14.85 30.11
C LEU A 165 12.20 15.36 29.79
N GLY A 166 11.49 15.84 30.81
CA GLY A 166 10.18 16.47 30.69
C GLY A 166 10.23 17.97 30.37
N GLY A 167 9.06 18.58 30.17
CA GLY A 167 8.87 20.01 29.93
C GLY A 167 8.94 20.88 31.20
N ALA A 168 9.07 20.30 32.39
CA ALA A 168 9.10 21.05 33.64
C ALA A 168 10.24 22.08 33.73
N GLY A 169 11.44 21.74 33.27
CA GLY A 169 12.57 22.69 33.21
C GLY A 169 12.36 23.80 32.17
N ILE A 170 11.69 23.48 31.05
CA ILE A 170 11.32 24.47 30.03
C ILE A 170 10.32 25.48 30.62
N ALA A 171 9.31 24.99 31.34
CA ALA A 171 8.34 25.86 32.01
C ALA A 171 9.03 26.78 33.02
N GLU A 172 9.99 26.26 33.79
CA GLU A 172 10.75 27.05 34.75
C GLU A 172 11.64 28.09 34.07
N ALA A 173 12.33 27.73 32.99
CA ALA A 173 13.13 28.67 32.20
C ALA A 173 12.30 29.87 31.72
N LEU A 174 11.10 29.60 31.19
CA LEU A 174 10.17 30.62 30.73
C LEU A 174 9.61 31.48 31.89
N ARG A 175 9.36 30.89 33.07
CA ARG A 175 8.96 31.65 34.28
C ARG A 175 10.04 32.62 34.74
N GLN A 176 11.31 32.24 34.62
CA GLN A 176 12.46 33.10 34.93
C GLN A 176 12.75 34.15 33.83
N GLY A 177 11.95 34.16 32.76
CA GLY A 177 12.00 35.17 31.70
C GLY A 177 12.92 34.83 30.54
N ALA A 178 13.19 33.55 30.27
CA ALA A 178 13.83 33.13 29.03
C ALA A 178 12.95 33.51 27.81
N ASP A 179 13.60 33.92 26.72
CA ASP A 179 12.96 34.06 25.41
C ASP A 179 13.22 32.83 24.54
N ILE A 180 14.41 32.24 24.67
CA ILE A 180 14.83 31.03 23.96
C ILE A 180 15.33 30.00 24.98
N VAL A 181 14.82 28.79 24.90
CA VAL A 181 15.22 27.64 25.74
C VAL A 181 15.82 26.56 24.83
N ILE A 182 17.10 26.25 25.04
CA ILE A 182 17.82 25.20 24.32
C ILE A 182 17.87 23.94 25.19
N CYS A 183 17.35 22.83 24.70
CA CYS A 183 17.35 21.55 25.41
C CYS A 183 18.29 20.55 24.73
N GLY A 184 18.78 19.59 25.53
CA GLY A 184 19.35 18.34 25.04
C GLY A 184 18.21 17.37 24.76
N ARG A 185 18.35 16.10 25.13
CA ARG A 185 17.23 15.16 24.99
C ARG A 185 16.12 15.44 26.01
N VAL A 186 15.07 16.09 25.53
CA VAL A 186 13.73 16.06 26.14
C VAL A 186 12.84 15.14 25.31
N ALA A 187 11.72 14.67 25.87
CA ALA A 187 10.68 14.04 25.06
C ALA A 187 10.19 15.00 23.97
N ASP A 188 9.81 14.48 22.81
CA ASP A 188 9.55 15.28 21.60
C ASP A 188 8.45 16.34 21.84
N ALA A 189 7.41 15.98 22.61
CA ALA A 189 6.31 16.85 23.00
C ALA A 189 6.61 17.76 24.21
N ALA A 190 7.73 17.56 24.91
CA ALA A 190 8.07 18.28 26.13
C ALA A 190 8.18 19.81 25.96
N PRO A 191 8.68 20.37 24.84
CA PRO A 191 8.64 21.81 24.59
C PRO A 191 7.23 22.38 24.64
N THR A 192 6.25 21.69 24.03
CA THR A 192 4.84 22.09 24.06
C THR A 192 4.25 21.98 25.46
N VAL A 193 4.55 20.89 26.17
CA VAL A 193 4.12 20.66 27.57
C VAL A 193 4.66 21.77 28.48
N GLY A 194 5.96 22.09 28.37
CA GLY A 194 6.62 23.15 29.14
C GLY A 194 6.04 24.54 28.86
N ALA A 195 5.80 24.85 27.58
CA ALA A 195 5.16 26.10 27.17
C ALA A 195 3.74 26.25 27.75
N CYS A 196 2.94 25.18 27.72
CA CYS A 196 1.58 25.19 28.28
C CYS A 196 1.57 25.33 29.80
N MET A 197 2.44 24.60 30.51
CA MET A 197 2.59 24.72 31.96
C MET A 197 3.00 26.13 32.39
N TRP A 198 3.89 26.79 31.64
CA TRP A 198 4.26 28.19 31.87
C TRP A 198 3.09 29.15 31.63
N TRP A 199 2.44 29.05 30.47
CA TRP A 199 1.41 30.00 30.05
C TRP A 199 0.17 29.94 30.93
N HIS A 200 -0.38 28.74 31.14
CA HIS A 200 -1.60 28.55 31.93
C HIS A 200 -1.32 28.53 33.44
N GLY A 201 -0.07 28.25 33.85
CA GLY A 201 0.31 28.14 35.25
C GLY A 201 -0.18 26.83 35.89
N TRP A 202 -0.29 25.77 35.10
CA TRP A 202 -0.74 24.46 35.57
C TRP A 202 0.20 23.89 36.62
N ASN A 203 -0.39 23.23 37.62
CA ASN A 203 0.30 22.49 38.65
C ASN A 203 0.69 21.10 38.11
N ARG A 204 2.00 20.87 37.93
CA ARG A 204 2.58 19.60 37.48
C ARG A 204 2.12 18.39 38.30
N ASP A 205 1.81 18.58 39.58
CA ASP A 205 1.47 17.49 40.51
C ASP A 205 -0.04 17.29 40.70
N GLY A 206 -0.90 17.97 39.92
CA GLY A 206 -2.35 17.88 40.08
C GLY A 206 -3.18 18.09 38.82
N ASP A 207 -2.71 18.87 37.86
CA ASP A 207 -3.45 19.22 36.64
C ASP A 207 -3.15 18.22 35.50
N PHE A 208 -3.21 16.92 35.81
CA PHE A 208 -2.78 15.86 34.88
C PHE A 208 -3.59 15.84 33.59
N ASP A 209 -4.91 16.06 33.64
CA ASP A 209 -5.75 16.11 32.42
C ASP A 209 -5.28 17.21 31.46
N GLN A 210 -4.95 18.39 32.00
CA GLN A 210 -4.47 19.52 31.22
C GLN A 210 -3.11 19.24 30.58
N ILE A 211 -2.18 18.69 31.37
CA ILE A 211 -0.82 18.38 30.92
C ILE A 211 -0.86 17.25 29.89
N ALA A 212 -1.72 16.24 30.06
CA ALA A 212 -1.93 15.17 29.08
C ALA A 212 -2.50 15.71 27.76
N GLY A 213 -3.42 16.68 27.82
CA GLY A 213 -3.89 17.41 26.65
C GLY A 213 -2.74 18.12 25.91
N SER A 214 -1.84 18.79 26.64
CA SER A 214 -0.65 19.40 26.02
C SER A 214 0.38 18.40 25.49
N LEU A 215 0.49 17.21 26.08
CA LEU A 215 1.32 16.12 25.57
C LEU A 215 0.82 15.68 24.19
N VAL A 216 -0.50 15.47 24.06
CA VAL A 216 -1.13 15.14 22.78
C VAL A 216 -1.02 16.29 21.78
N ALA A 217 -1.22 17.53 22.21
CA ALA A 217 -1.01 18.69 21.34
C ALA A 217 0.43 18.77 20.83
N GLY A 218 1.41 18.47 21.69
CA GLY A 218 2.83 18.40 21.34
C GLY A 218 3.11 17.32 20.30
N HIS A 219 2.65 16.09 20.56
CA HIS A 219 2.75 14.95 19.64
C HIS A 219 2.22 15.26 18.23
N LEU A 220 1.12 16.01 18.17
CA LEU A 220 0.50 16.40 16.91
C LEU A 220 1.33 17.43 16.13
N ILE A 221 2.13 18.28 16.78
CA ILE A 221 2.85 19.37 16.10
C ILE A 221 4.37 19.18 16.04
N GLU A 222 4.96 18.27 16.82
CA GLU A 222 6.41 18.07 16.91
C GLU A 222 7.01 17.59 15.59
N CYS A 223 6.34 16.71 14.83
CA CYS A 223 6.82 16.27 13.52
C CYS A 223 6.49 17.26 12.39
N SER A 224 6.23 18.53 12.72
CA SER A 224 6.04 19.61 11.75
C SER A 224 4.93 19.26 10.75
N SER A 225 5.26 19.14 9.47
CA SER A 225 4.32 19.12 8.36
C SER A 225 3.50 17.83 8.27
N TYR A 226 3.77 16.83 9.11
CA TYR A 226 3.07 15.54 9.08
C TYR A 226 1.57 15.70 9.37
N VAL A 227 1.21 16.44 10.41
CA VAL A 227 -0.21 16.72 10.72
C VAL A 227 -0.89 17.59 9.66
N CYS A 228 -0.10 18.33 8.87
CA CYS A 228 -0.57 19.12 7.74
C CYS A 228 -0.73 18.30 6.43
N GLY A 229 -0.54 16.97 6.50
CA GLY A 229 -0.69 16.05 5.36
C GLY A 229 0.59 15.33 4.92
N GLY A 230 1.74 15.65 5.52
CA GLY A 230 2.98 14.89 5.29
C GLY A 230 2.82 13.43 5.71
N TYR A 231 3.18 12.49 4.84
CA TYR A 231 2.97 11.03 5.05
C TYR A 231 1.53 10.58 5.27
N TYR A 232 0.53 11.44 5.01
CA TYR A 232 -0.87 11.05 5.05
C TYR A 232 -1.19 10.07 3.92
N SER A 233 -1.78 8.92 4.24
CA SER A 233 -2.10 7.90 3.23
C SER A 233 -3.21 8.30 2.26
N GLY A 234 -4.02 9.31 2.61
CA GLY A 234 -5.01 9.97 1.73
C GLY A 234 -4.43 11.08 0.83
N PHE A 235 -3.12 11.11 0.61
CA PHE A 235 -2.40 12.19 -0.10
C PHE A 235 -2.96 12.60 -1.47
N LYS A 236 -3.74 11.75 -2.15
CA LYS A 236 -4.34 12.08 -3.46
C LYS A 236 -5.24 13.31 -3.38
N ASP A 237 -5.88 13.51 -2.23
CA ASP A 237 -6.75 14.66 -1.97
C ASP A 237 -5.94 15.95 -1.74
N LEU A 238 -4.63 15.84 -1.51
CA LEU A 238 -3.71 16.95 -1.23
C LEU A 238 -2.85 17.35 -2.44
N PHE A 239 -3.14 16.82 -3.63
CA PHE A 239 -2.30 17.05 -4.81
C PHE A 239 -2.27 18.54 -5.19
N ASP A 240 -3.41 19.22 -5.09
CA ASP A 240 -3.49 20.67 -5.22
C ASP A 240 -2.86 21.35 -3.99
N GLY A 241 -1.71 22.00 -4.18
CA GLY A 241 -0.97 22.66 -3.09
C GLY A 241 0.07 21.77 -2.40
N CYS A 242 0.39 20.59 -2.92
CA CYS A 242 1.41 19.71 -2.36
C CYS A 242 2.83 20.30 -2.40
N GLU A 243 3.09 21.34 -3.20
CA GLU A 243 4.40 21.95 -3.40
C GLU A 243 4.93 22.65 -2.15
N ASN A 244 4.01 23.14 -1.30
CA ASN A 244 4.35 23.85 -0.09
C ASN A 244 3.34 23.58 1.04
N VAL A 245 3.35 22.35 1.56
CA VAL A 245 2.57 21.96 2.75
C VAL A 245 2.94 22.87 3.94
N GLY A 246 1.96 23.39 4.67
CA GLY A 246 2.22 24.29 5.81
C GLY A 246 2.89 23.65 7.02
N PHE A 247 3.17 24.47 8.03
CA PHE A 247 3.56 24.04 9.38
C PHE A 247 2.37 24.10 10.34
N PRO A 248 2.29 23.24 11.36
CA PRO A 248 1.15 23.22 12.27
C PRO A 248 1.22 24.29 13.36
N ILE A 249 0.04 24.69 13.81
CA ILE A 249 -0.17 25.56 14.96
C ILE A 249 -1.22 24.91 15.87
N ALA A 250 -0.87 24.65 17.13
CA ALA A 250 -1.81 24.20 18.15
C ALA A 250 -2.28 25.39 18.99
N GLU A 251 -3.59 25.61 19.04
CA GLU A 251 -4.25 26.50 19.98
C GLU A 251 -4.68 25.70 21.21
N VAL A 252 -3.93 25.77 22.31
CA VAL A 252 -4.18 24.96 23.52
C VAL A 252 -4.93 25.77 24.58
N TYR A 253 -6.12 25.30 24.95
CA TYR A 253 -7.00 25.93 25.93
C TYR A 253 -6.60 25.59 27.37
N SER A 254 -7.08 26.37 28.33
CA SER A 254 -6.74 26.22 29.75
C SER A 254 -7.18 24.89 30.37
N ASP A 255 -8.12 24.19 29.74
CA ASP A 255 -8.62 22.88 30.16
C ASP A 255 -7.83 21.69 29.56
N GLY A 256 -6.86 21.96 28.69
CA GLY A 256 -6.04 20.96 28.01
C GLY A 256 -6.55 20.53 26.63
N SER A 257 -7.78 20.90 26.25
CA SER A 257 -8.23 20.71 24.86
C SER A 257 -7.41 21.58 23.92
N CYS A 258 -7.31 21.18 22.65
CA CYS A 258 -6.57 21.99 21.68
C CYS A 258 -7.23 21.95 20.30
N THR A 259 -7.04 23.04 19.56
CA THR A 259 -7.39 23.08 18.14
C THR A 259 -6.12 23.12 17.31
N ILE A 260 -6.04 22.24 16.32
CA ILE A 260 -4.93 22.22 15.36
C ILE A 260 -5.33 23.04 14.13
N GLU A 261 -4.40 23.90 13.71
CA GLU A 261 -4.42 24.74 12.52
C GLU A 261 -3.09 24.60 11.77
N LYS A 262 -2.93 25.32 10.66
CA LYS A 262 -1.69 25.38 9.89
C LYS A 262 -1.30 26.81 9.53
N GLU A 263 -0.04 26.97 9.14
CA GLU A 263 0.53 28.18 8.55
C GLU A 263 -0.41 28.73 7.45
N PRO A 264 -0.87 29.99 7.56
CA PRO A 264 -1.71 30.61 6.54
C PRO A 264 -1.05 30.64 5.16
N ASP A 265 -1.85 30.70 4.10
CA ASP A 265 -1.39 30.84 2.71
C ASP A 265 -0.41 29.75 2.23
N THR A 266 -0.52 28.55 2.81
CA THR A 266 0.22 27.35 2.39
C THR A 266 -0.71 26.24 1.92
N GLY A 267 -0.15 25.21 1.29
CA GLY A 267 -0.87 24.00 0.94
C GLY A 267 -0.97 23.00 2.11
N GLY A 268 -1.29 21.75 1.78
CA GLY A 268 -1.67 20.74 2.77
C GLY A 268 -3.04 21.01 3.39
N GLU A 269 -3.42 20.19 4.37
CA GLU A 269 -4.74 20.23 5.01
C GLU A 269 -4.62 19.93 6.51
N ILE A 270 -5.46 20.58 7.32
CA ILE A 270 -5.81 20.07 8.66
C ILE A 270 -7.23 19.50 8.62
N SER A 271 -7.31 18.18 8.59
CA SER A 271 -8.56 17.44 8.68
C SER A 271 -8.51 16.36 9.77
N VAL A 272 -9.66 15.84 10.19
CA VAL A 272 -9.70 14.70 11.12
C VAL A 272 -8.81 13.56 10.62
N GLY A 273 -8.71 13.35 9.30
CA GLY A 273 -7.84 12.34 8.69
C GLY A 273 -6.35 12.62 8.91
N THR A 274 -5.88 13.84 8.66
CA THR A 274 -4.46 14.18 8.84
C THR A 274 -4.05 14.21 10.32
N VAL A 275 -4.94 14.69 11.20
CA VAL A 275 -4.72 14.70 12.66
C VAL A 275 -4.76 13.28 13.26
N SER A 276 -5.68 12.43 12.82
CA SER A 276 -5.71 11.00 13.21
C SER A 276 -4.46 10.28 12.74
N SER A 277 -4.03 10.54 11.50
CA SER A 277 -2.80 10.00 10.94
C SER A 277 -1.60 10.36 11.81
N GLN A 278 -1.43 11.62 12.21
CA GLN A 278 -0.31 12.00 13.08
C GLN A 278 -0.44 11.41 14.49
N LEU A 279 -1.64 11.32 15.07
CA LEU A 279 -1.81 10.71 16.39
C LEU A 279 -1.33 9.24 16.40
N LEU A 280 -1.65 8.48 15.36
CA LEU A 280 -1.32 7.06 15.25
C LEU A 280 0.16 6.79 14.98
N TYR A 281 0.95 7.82 14.73
CA TYR A 281 2.39 7.74 14.61
C TYR A 281 3.03 7.62 16.01
N GLU A 282 4.04 6.77 16.16
CA GLU A 282 4.92 6.70 17.36
C GLU A 282 4.27 6.34 18.71
N ILE A 283 2.99 5.98 18.75
CA ILE A 283 2.33 5.53 19.98
C ILE A 283 2.57 4.04 20.25
N GLN A 284 2.79 3.70 21.53
CA GLN A 284 3.16 2.34 21.97
C GLN A 284 1.97 1.55 22.56
N GLY A 285 0.81 2.19 22.70
CA GLY A 285 -0.32 1.59 23.38
C GLY A 285 -1.38 2.61 23.78
N PRO A 286 -2.44 2.16 24.47
CA PRO A 286 -3.54 3.01 24.94
C PRO A 286 -3.11 4.08 25.97
N GLN A 287 -1.99 3.86 26.65
CA GLN A 287 -1.34 4.83 27.53
C GLN A 287 -0.08 5.38 26.85
N TYR A 288 -0.06 6.69 26.59
CA TYR A 288 1.10 7.38 26.07
C TYR A 288 1.94 7.94 27.22
N PHE A 289 3.10 7.33 27.45
CA PHE A 289 4.00 7.68 28.54
C PHE A 289 4.86 8.90 28.21
N GLY A 290 4.69 9.99 28.96
CA GLY A 290 5.60 11.13 28.99
C GLY A 290 6.25 11.28 30.37
N SER A 291 7.35 12.03 30.44
CA SER A 291 8.11 12.22 31.69
C SER A 291 7.35 13.03 32.75
N ASP A 292 6.41 13.89 32.34
CA ASP A 292 5.60 14.71 33.25
C ASP A 292 4.17 14.20 33.46
N VAL A 293 3.67 13.33 32.58
CA VAL A 293 2.29 12.83 32.62
C VAL A 293 2.16 11.58 31.77
N VAL A 294 1.16 10.75 32.06
CA VAL A 294 0.72 9.69 31.16
C VAL A 294 -0.64 10.07 30.55
N ALA A 295 -0.73 10.15 29.23
CA ALA A 295 -1.99 10.41 28.53
C ALA A 295 -2.74 9.10 28.22
N VAL A 296 -4.05 9.08 28.44
CA VAL A 296 -4.94 7.96 28.08
C VAL A 296 -5.66 8.31 26.79
N LEU A 297 -5.41 7.53 25.74
CA LEU A 297 -5.83 7.87 24.36
C LEU A 297 -7.24 7.39 24.02
N GLU A 298 -7.78 6.36 24.69
CA GLU A 298 -9.08 5.74 24.33
C GLU A 298 -10.27 6.72 24.37
N GLY A 299 -10.17 7.79 25.18
CA GLY A 299 -11.19 8.83 25.31
C GLY A 299 -11.06 10.01 24.33
N ILE A 300 -10.04 10.01 23.46
CA ILE A 300 -9.80 11.13 22.54
C ILE A 300 -10.89 11.24 21.47
N HIS A 301 -11.29 12.47 21.16
CA HIS A 301 -12.24 12.78 20.09
C HIS A 301 -11.70 13.92 19.23
N MET A 302 -11.93 13.83 17.92
CA MET A 302 -11.56 14.86 16.96
C MET A 302 -12.79 15.36 16.20
N THR A 303 -12.97 16.68 16.16
CA THR A 303 -14.09 17.32 15.47
C THR A 303 -13.58 18.34 14.46
N GLN A 304 -14.04 18.24 13.21
CA GLN A 304 -13.77 19.26 12.20
C GLN A 304 -14.58 20.53 12.52
N GLU A 305 -13.92 21.61 12.92
CA GLU A 305 -14.58 22.88 13.24
C GLU A 305 -14.66 23.85 12.05
N GLY A 306 -13.80 23.65 11.05
CA GLY A 306 -13.75 24.48 9.85
C GLY A 306 -12.72 23.96 8.85
N LYS A 307 -12.51 24.71 7.77
CA LYS A 307 -11.41 24.43 6.84
C LYS A 307 -10.09 24.59 7.59
N ASP A 308 -9.22 23.58 7.49
CA ASP A 308 -7.91 23.56 8.13
C ASP A 308 -7.96 23.79 9.66
N ARG A 309 -9.01 23.27 10.31
CA ARG A 309 -9.23 23.44 11.75
C ARG A 309 -9.91 22.22 12.39
N VAL A 310 -9.21 21.57 13.31
CA VAL A 310 -9.68 20.36 14.03
C VAL A 310 -9.52 20.52 15.53
N LEU A 311 -10.63 20.41 16.26
CA LEU A 311 -10.66 20.39 17.72
C LEU A 311 -10.39 18.97 18.24
N VAL A 312 -9.48 18.86 19.21
CA VAL A 312 -9.09 17.64 19.91
C VAL A 312 -9.48 17.74 21.38
N THR A 313 -10.27 16.78 21.87
CA THR A 313 -10.80 16.75 23.25
C THR A 313 -10.77 15.34 23.85
N GLY A 314 -11.11 15.21 25.13
CA GLY A 314 -11.37 13.93 25.78
C GLY A 314 -10.13 13.17 26.29
N VAL A 315 -8.93 13.72 26.08
CA VAL A 315 -7.68 13.19 26.64
C VAL A 315 -7.74 13.28 28.18
N LYS A 316 -7.36 12.19 28.84
CA LYS A 316 -7.25 12.10 30.31
C LYS A 316 -5.82 11.85 30.74
N GLY A 317 -5.44 12.43 31.87
CA GLY A 317 -4.10 12.32 32.43
C GLY A 317 -4.04 11.41 33.65
N LYS A 318 -2.93 10.70 33.78
CA LYS A 318 -2.50 10.04 35.02
C LYS A 318 -1.16 10.60 35.45
N ALA A 319 -0.79 10.29 36.70
CA ALA A 319 0.49 10.70 37.25
C ALA A 319 1.68 10.24 36.38
N PRO A 320 2.77 11.01 36.31
CA PRO A 320 3.97 10.62 35.58
C PRO A 320 4.53 9.26 36.04
N PRO A 321 5.22 8.50 35.18
CA PRO A 321 5.90 7.29 35.61
C PRO A 321 7.04 7.60 36.60
N THR A 322 7.42 6.63 37.45
CA THR A 322 8.62 6.73 38.29
C THR A 322 9.93 6.66 37.49
N THR A 323 9.85 6.27 36.23
CA THR A 323 10.98 6.14 35.31
C THR A 323 10.86 7.09 34.11
N THR A 324 11.95 7.28 33.38
CA THR A 324 11.96 7.85 32.03
C THR A 324 12.75 6.95 31.09
N LYS A 325 12.53 7.10 29.79
CA LYS A 325 13.28 6.38 28.76
C LYS A 325 14.73 6.84 28.73
N VAL A 326 15.65 5.90 28.53
CA VAL A 326 17.07 6.15 28.25
C VAL A 326 17.48 5.38 27.00
N GLY A 327 18.16 6.07 26.08
CA GLY A 327 18.77 5.48 24.90
C GLY A 327 20.27 5.34 25.11
N LEU A 328 20.79 4.13 25.01
CA LEU A 328 22.22 3.85 25.04
C LEU A 328 22.73 3.59 23.62
N THR A 329 23.84 4.23 23.26
CA THR A 329 24.49 4.08 21.96
C THR A 329 25.75 3.25 22.11
N ALA A 330 26.02 2.34 21.18
CA ALA A 330 27.29 1.61 21.07
C ALA A 330 27.81 1.57 19.63
N LYS A 331 29.11 1.29 19.44
CA LYS A 331 29.68 1.08 18.10
C LYS A 331 29.32 -0.31 17.58
N GLY A 332 28.60 -0.38 16.45
CA GLY A 332 28.21 -1.64 15.82
C GLY A 332 29.31 -2.28 14.96
N GLY A 333 30.11 -1.44 14.30
CA GLY A 333 31.15 -1.88 13.36
C GLY A 333 31.09 -1.05 12.09
N TYR A 334 31.24 -1.71 10.95
CA TYR A 334 31.21 -1.10 9.62
C TYR A 334 30.12 -1.72 8.77
N GLN A 335 29.42 -0.89 7.99
CA GLN A 335 28.46 -1.32 6.99
C GLN A 335 28.81 -0.78 5.60
N ALA A 336 28.47 -1.55 4.57
CA ALA A 336 28.68 -1.18 3.17
C ALA A 336 27.62 -1.85 2.29
N GLU A 337 27.36 -1.27 1.13
CA GLU A 337 26.46 -1.85 0.14
C GLU A 337 26.98 -1.70 -1.30
N PHE A 338 26.57 -2.62 -2.15
CA PHE A 338 26.90 -2.65 -3.56
C PHE A 338 25.63 -3.00 -4.35
N HIS A 339 25.42 -2.33 -5.48
CA HIS A 339 24.19 -2.43 -6.26
C HIS A 339 24.46 -2.99 -7.66
N TYR A 340 23.68 -4.00 -8.00
CA TYR A 340 23.55 -4.56 -9.34
C TYR A 340 22.16 -4.23 -9.88
N TYR A 341 22.09 -3.56 -11.02
CA TYR A 341 20.84 -3.31 -11.72
C TYR A 341 20.60 -4.42 -12.74
N LEU A 342 19.53 -5.19 -12.54
CA LEU A 342 19.15 -6.33 -13.35
C LEU A 342 17.94 -5.97 -14.20
N CYS A 343 18.07 -6.05 -15.52
CA CYS A 343 17.03 -5.65 -16.46
C CYS A 343 16.34 -6.84 -17.13
N GLY A 344 15.02 -6.75 -17.27
CA GLY A 344 14.20 -7.64 -18.10
C GLY A 344 13.60 -8.82 -17.35
N ILE A 345 13.37 -9.93 -18.06
CA ILE A 345 12.79 -11.18 -17.49
C ILE A 345 13.82 -11.95 -16.65
N ASP A 346 13.35 -12.97 -15.90
CA ASP A 346 14.18 -13.88 -15.08
C ASP A 346 15.01 -13.17 -14.00
N LEU A 347 14.45 -12.13 -13.36
CA LEU A 347 15.17 -11.29 -12.39
C LEU A 347 15.68 -12.12 -11.21
N GLU A 348 14.89 -13.08 -10.73
CA GLU A 348 15.23 -13.96 -9.62
C GLU A 348 16.42 -14.87 -9.97
N GLN A 349 16.42 -15.48 -11.16
CA GLN A 349 17.53 -16.33 -11.62
C GLN A 349 18.79 -15.50 -11.88
N LYS A 350 18.65 -14.28 -12.41
CA LYS A 350 19.75 -13.33 -12.58
C LYS A 350 20.35 -12.90 -11.24
N ALA A 351 19.50 -12.66 -10.24
CA ALA A 351 19.92 -12.34 -8.88
C ALA A 351 20.65 -13.52 -8.23
N GLU A 352 20.10 -14.72 -8.36
CA GLU A 352 20.72 -15.95 -7.86
C GLU A 352 22.10 -16.20 -8.51
N TRP A 353 22.23 -15.97 -9.83
CA TRP A 353 23.51 -16.07 -10.53
C TRP A 353 24.55 -15.14 -9.91
N THR A 354 24.21 -13.85 -9.77
CA THR A 354 25.11 -12.83 -9.20
C THR A 354 25.48 -13.17 -7.77
N GLU A 355 24.52 -13.60 -6.94
CA GLU A 355 24.77 -14.02 -5.56
C GLU A 355 25.77 -15.19 -5.49
N ARG A 356 25.59 -16.24 -6.30
CA ARG A 356 26.49 -17.39 -6.35
C ARG A 356 27.92 -16.96 -6.70
N GLN A 357 28.08 -16.07 -7.66
CA GLN A 357 29.39 -15.55 -8.10
C GLN A 357 30.06 -14.71 -7.00
N VAL A 358 29.34 -13.76 -6.41
CA VAL A 358 29.88 -12.89 -5.35
C VAL A 358 30.28 -13.70 -4.12
N ARG A 359 29.44 -14.65 -3.68
CA ARG A 359 29.78 -15.56 -2.56
C ARG A 359 31.01 -16.41 -2.88
N LYS A 360 31.15 -16.87 -4.13
CA LYS A 360 32.33 -17.64 -4.56
C LYS A 360 33.61 -16.79 -4.50
N SER A 361 33.56 -15.53 -4.95
CA SER A 361 34.66 -14.56 -4.85
C SER A 361 35.05 -14.26 -3.40
N MET A 362 34.07 -14.08 -2.51
CA MET A 362 34.32 -13.86 -1.08
C MET A 362 35.02 -15.06 -0.41
N GLY A 363 34.71 -16.29 -0.83
CA GLY A 363 35.22 -17.51 -0.24
C GLY A 363 34.95 -17.57 1.27
N LYS A 364 35.94 -17.98 2.07
CA LYS A 364 35.83 -18.05 3.54
C LYS A 364 35.59 -16.69 4.21
N ASN A 365 35.85 -15.57 3.53
CA ASN A 365 35.59 -14.25 4.13
C ASN A 365 34.09 -13.96 4.27
N ALA A 366 33.22 -14.67 3.54
CA ALA A 366 31.77 -14.51 3.68
C ALA A 366 31.30 -14.77 5.12
N GLU A 367 31.97 -15.67 5.86
CA GLU A 367 31.67 -16.02 7.26
C GLU A 367 32.08 -14.93 8.27
N LYS A 368 32.87 -13.93 7.84
CA LYS A 368 33.34 -12.82 8.69
C LYS A 368 32.38 -11.63 8.71
N PHE A 369 31.32 -11.66 7.90
CA PHE A 369 30.27 -10.66 7.93
C PHE A 369 29.23 -11.06 8.97
N SER A 370 28.92 -10.14 9.90
CA SER A 370 27.81 -10.32 10.85
C SER A 370 26.45 -10.22 10.17
N CYS A 371 26.39 -9.57 9.01
CA CYS A 371 25.25 -9.56 8.11
C CYS A 371 25.76 -9.59 6.67
N LEU A 372 25.24 -10.50 5.83
CA LEU A 372 25.48 -10.54 4.39
C LEU A 372 24.14 -10.87 3.72
N LYS A 373 23.48 -9.84 3.18
CA LYS A 373 22.16 -9.95 2.55
C LYS A 373 22.24 -9.59 1.07
N PHE A 374 21.54 -10.38 0.27
CA PHE A 374 21.25 -10.12 -1.13
C PHE A 374 19.75 -9.88 -1.21
N THR A 375 19.33 -8.75 -1.77
CA THR A 375 17.92 -8.39 -1.84
C THR A 375 17.63 -7.82 -3.22
N LEU A 376 16.79 -8.54 -3.97
CA LEU A 376 16.23 -8.05 -5.22
C LEU A 376 15.05 -7.14 -4.91
N ASN A 377 15.17 -5.87 -5.27
CA ASN A 377 14.20 -4.83 -4.97
C ASN A 377 13.56 -4.31 -6.26
N GLY A 378 12.22 -4.31 -6.27
CA GLY A 378 11.43 -4.00 -7.46
C GLY A 378 11.12 -5.24 -8.28
N TYR A 379 10.33 -5.05 -9.32
CA TYR A 379 10.00 -6.06 -10.32
C TYR A 379 9.88 -5.36 -11.67
N SER A 380 10.18 -6.07 -12.76
CA SER A 380 9.89 -5.55 -14.10
C SER A 380 8.39 -5.75 -14.35
N PRO A 381 7.62 -4.69 -14.65
CA PRO A 381 6.26 -4.87 -15.13
C PRO A 381 6.29 -5.53 -16.50
N ASP A 382 5.11 -6.02 -16.89
CA ASP A 382 4.88 -6.55 -18.20
C ASP A 382 4.92 -5.46 -19.28
N ASP A 383 5.68 -5.70 -20.35
CA ASP A 383 5.94 -4.73 -21.43
C ASP A 383 6.39 -3.34 -20.91
N PRO A 384 7.55 -3.28 -20.24
CA PRO A 384 8.00 -2.06 -19.61
C PRO A 384 8.23 -0.98 -20.68
N ARG A 385 7.59 0.18 -20.50
CA ARG A 385 7.64 1.33 -21.42
C ARG A 385 9.06 1.78 -21.83
N ASN A 386 10.07 1.42 -21.04
CA ASN A 386 11.48 1.59 -21.32
C ASN A 386 12.33 0.68 -20.43
N GLN A 387 13.63 0.64 -20.69
CA GLN A 387 14.61 -0.15 -19.93
C GLN A 387 14.64 0.20 -18.44
N ASP A 388 14.52 1.49 -18.09
CA ASP A 388 14.60 1.93 -16.68
C ASP A 388 13.46 1.33 -15.85
N VAL A 389 12.25 1.25 -16.43
CA VAL A 389 11.11 0.58 -15.81
C VAL A 389 11.29 -0.94 -15.74
N ALA A 390 12.05 -1.54 -16.67
CA ALA A 390 12.35 -2.96 -16.70
C ALA A 390 13.45 -3.39 -15.71
N THR A 391 14.01 -2.44 -14.97
CA THR A 391 15.23 -2.65 -14.17
C THR A 391 14.91 -2.73 -12.68
N ALA A 392 15.36 -3.81 -12.04
CA ALA A 392 15.28 -4.01 -10.60
C ALA A 392 16.67 -3.90 -9.95
N ASP A 393 16.72 -3.51 -8.68
CA ASP A 393 17.95 -3.31 -7.92
C ASP A 393 18.25 -4.54 -7.05
N LEU A 394 19.28 -5.31 -7.42
CA LEU A 394 19.90 -6.28 -6.53
C LEU A 394 20.91 -5.57 -5.62
N ARG A 395 20.45 -5.29 -4.40
CA ARG A 395 21.28 -4.74 -3.32
C ARG A 395 22.01 -5.86 -2.59
N ILE A 396 23.32 -5.72 -2.48
CA ILE A 396 24.19 -6.55 -1.64
C ILE A 396 24.59 -5.69 -0.44
N PHE A 397 24.17 -6.07 0.75
CA PHE A 397 24.43 -5.32 1.99
C PHE A 397 25.28 -6.16 2.95
N VAL A 398 26.29 -5.53 3.55
CA VAL A 398 27.15 -6.17 4.54
C VAL A 398 27.31 -5.35 5.81
N GLN A 399 27.48 -6.06 6.93
CA GLN A 399 28.00 -5.51 8.18
C GLN A 399 29.14 -6.39 8.71
N THR A 400 30.15 -5.79 9.30
CA THR A 400 31.30 -6.49 9.90
C THR A 400 31.99 -5.66 10.97
N LYS A 401 32.66 -6.34 11.91
CA LYS A 401 33.61 -5.69 12.85
C LYS A 401 35.00 -5.54 12.23
N ASP A 402 35.31 -6.25 11.15
CA ASP A 402 36.61 -6.21 10.49
C ASP A 402 36.61 -5.17 9.35
N ARG A 403 37.14 -3.97 9.66
CA ARG A 403 37.24 -2.86 8.69
C ARG A 403 37.96 -3.27 7.41
N SER A 404 38.92 -4.20 7.48
CA SER A 404 39.76 -4.57 6.34
C SER A 404 38.96 -5.17 5.18
N LEU A 405 37.77 -5.73 5.45
CA LEU A 405 36.90 -6.33 4.46
C LEU A 405 36.11 -5.30 3.63
N VAL A 406 36.05 -4.03 4.04
CA VAL A 406 35.23 -2.98 3.42
C VAL A 406 36.02 -1.71 3.10
N ILE A 407 37.35 -1.85 2.97
CA ILE A 407 38.22 -0.77 2.49
C ILE A 407 38.02 -0.58 0.98
N LYS A 408 37.96 0.68 0.53
CA LYS A 408 37.78 1.03 -0.88
C LYS A 408 38.85 2.02 -1.38
N ASP A 409 39.95 2.15 -0.64
CA ASP A 409 40.95 3.19 -0.89
C ASP A 409 41.78 2.91 -2.17
N SER A 410 41.81 1.67 -2.65
CA SER A 410 42.36 1.31 -3.97
C SER A 410 41.66 0.09 -4.59
N LEU A 411 41.79 -0.07 -5.91
CA LEU A 411 41.27 -1.23 -6.66
C LEU A 411 42.08 -2.52 -6.41
N GLU A 412 43.22 -2.42 -5.73
CA GLU A 412 44.16 -3.52 -5.48
C GLU A 412 43.87 -4.26 -4.16
N VAL A 413 43.09 -3.65 -3.26
CA VAL A 413 42.75 -4.27 -1.97
C VAL A 413 41.62 -5.28 -2.17
N PRO A 414 41.85 -6.59 -1.88
CA PRO A 414 40.75 -7.56 -1.88
C PRO A 414 39.78 -7.23 -0.74
N GLY A 415 38.49 -7.14 -1.06
CA GLY A 415 37.44 -6.76 -0.12
C GLY A 415 36.07 -6.73 -0.77
N PHE A 416 35.04 -6.37 0.00
CA PHE A 416 33.63 -6.36 -0.39
C PHE A 416 33.38 -5.73 -1.75
N ASN A 417 33.89 -4.50 -1.96
CA ASN A 417 33.78 -3.81 -3.25
C ASN A 417 34.39 -4.63 -4.40
N ARG A 418 35.60 -5.15 -4.22
CA ARG A 418 36.31 -5.90 -5.26
C ARG A 418 35.62 -7.21 -5.61
N TRP A 419 35.19 -7.98 -4.61
CA TRP A 419 34.47 -9.24 -4.79
C TRP A 419 33.13 -9.04 -5.50
N CYS A 420 32.45 -7.92 -5.25
CA CYS A 420 31.27 -7.57 -6.01
C CYS A 420 31.66 -7.21 -7.45
N MET A 421 32.58 -6.27 -7.64
CA MET A 421 32.91 -5.69 -8.96
C MET A 421 33.53 -6.69 -9.95
N GLU A 422 34.40 -7.62 -9.52
CA GLU A 422 35.09 -8.54 -10.43
C GLU A 422 34.17 -9.57 -11.09
N ASN A 423 32.93 -9.68 -10.61
CA ASN A 423 31.90 -10.54 -11.20
C ASN A 423 31.10 -9.86 -12.31
N PHE A 424 31.24 -8.54 -12.51
CA PHE A 424 30.44 -7.80 -13.50
C PHE A 424 30.61 -8.32 -14.93
N LEU A 425 31.85 -8.48 -15.42
CA LEU A 425 32.11 -8.93 -16.80
C LEU A 425 31.81 -10.42 -17.06
N GLN A 426 31.49 -11.18 -16.00
CA GLN A 426 31.08 -12.58 -16.07
C GLN A 426 29.64 -12.78 -15.56
N SER A 427 28.90 -11.68 -15.34
CA SER A 427 27.53 -11.71 -14.81
C SER A 427 26.52 -12.16 -15.86
N CYS A 428 25.29 -12.36 -15.41
CA CYS A 428 24.15 -12.72 -16.25
C CYS A 428 23.80 -11.58 -17.25
N PRO A 429 23.12 -11.91 -18.37
CA PRO A 429 22.74 -10.89 -19.35
C PRO A 429 21.79 -9.85 -18.76
N GLY A 430 21.96 -8.58 -19.16
CA GLY A 430 21.13 -7.48 -18.68
C GLY A 430 21.49 -6.97 -17.28
N ALA A 431 22.63 -7.36 -16.74
CA ALA A 431 23.19 -6.78 -15.52
C ALA A 431 24.05 -5.55 -15.83
N THR A 432 23.89 -4.49 -15.04
CA THR A 432 24.82 -3.35 -14.94
C THR A 432 25.07 -3.03 -13.47
N ILE A 433 26.14 -2.30 -13.15
CA ILE A 433 26.45 -1.89 -11.78
C ILE A 433 26.22 -0.40 -11.60
N GLU A 434 25.96 0.03 -10.36
CA GLU A 434 25.90 1.46 -10.03
C GLU A 434 27.26 2.14 -10.29
N ASN A 435 27.22 3.33 -10.91
CA ASN A 435 28.43 4.08 -11.21
C ASN A 435 29.02 4.72 -9.93
N ASP A 436 28.17 5.14 -8.99
CA ASP A 436 28.56 5.66 -7.69
C ASP A 436 28.75 4.55 -6.64
N ILE A 437 29.92 3.94 -6.67
CA ILE A 437 30.31 2.93 -5.70
C ILE A 437 30.74 3.50 -4.34
N ARG A 438 30.43 4.76 -3.97
CA ARG A 438 30.82 5.31 -2.64
C ARG A 438 30.19 4.55 -1.47
N GLN A 439 29.03 3.94 -1.68
CA GLN A 439 28.34 3.16 -0.65
C GLN A 439 29.01 1.83 -0.31
N SER A 440 29.92 1.34 -1.17
CA SER A 440 30.66 0.09 -0.90
C SER A 440 31.88 0.28 0.01
N ALA A 441 32.17 1.52 0.40
CA ALA A 441 33.18 1.82 1.41
C ALA A 441 32.56 1.70 2.80
N GLY A 442 33.23 0.98 3.70
CA GLY A 442 32.76 0.76 5.06
C GLY A 442 32.56 2.05 5.83
N LYS A 443 31.32 2.33 6.21
CA LYS A 443 30.93 3.44 7.10
C LYS A 443 30.66 2.90 8.50
N GLU A 444 31.06 3.63 9.53
CA GLU A 444 30.67 3.27 10.89
C GLU A 444 29.14 3.28 11.01
N PHE A 445 28.59 2.32 11.74
CA PHE A 445 27.20 2.33 12.16
C PHE A 445 27.10 2.09 13.67
N TYR A 446 25.99 2.47 14.25
CA TYR A 446 25.78 2.46 15.69
C TYR A 446 24.63 1.55 16.07
N GLU A 447 24.77 0.90 17.22
CA GLU A 447 23.72 0.11 17.85
C GLU A 447 23.00 0.97 18.88
N TYR A 448 21.69 0.72 19.05
CA TYR A 448 20.85 1.47 19.98
C TYR A 448 20.13 0.52 20.94
N TRP A 449 20.16 0.84 22.23
CA TRP A 449 19.45 0.10 23.28
C TRP A 449 18.51 1.04 24.02
N ALA A 450 17.21 0.71 24.00
CA ALA A 450 16.18 1.48 24.67
C ALA A 450 15.82 0.81 26.01
N ALA A 451 16.02 1.52 27.12
CA ALA A 451 15.72 1.05 28.46
C ALA A 451 15.00 2.14 29.28
N LEU A 452 14.72 1.84 30.56
CA LEU A 452 14.16 2.79 31.52
C LEU A 452 15.19 3.11 32.62
N ILE A 453 15.16 4.35 33.12
CA ILE A 453 15.96 4.81 34.26
C ILE A 453 15.05 5.53 35.27
N PRO A 454 15.24 5.37 36.60
CA PRO A 454 14.46 6.10 37.59
C PRO A 454 14.62 7.61 37.43
N GLN A 455 13.51 8.37 37.43
CA GLN A 455 13.58 9.83 37.32
C GLN A 455 14.32 10.46 38.52
N SER A 456 14.30 9.81 39.69
CA SER A 456 15.01 10.25 40.90
C SER A 456 16.54 10.18 40.79
N GLU A 457 17.08 9.49 39.79
CA GLU A 457 18.52 9.40 39.54
C GLU A 457 18.98 10.41 38.47
N VAL A 458 18.07 11.21 37.92
CA VAL A 458 18.34 12.17 36.84
C VAL A 458 18.38 13.59 37.41
N SER A 459 19.48 14.30 37.17
CA SER A 459 19.65 15.71 37.59
C SER A 459 19.10 16.66 36.53
N HIS A 460 17.81 16.98 36.57
CA HIS A 460 17.17 17.86 35.59
C HIS A 460 17.42 19.34 35.94
N LEU A 461 18.37 19.98 35.27
CA LEU A 461 18.85 21.32 35.62
C LEU A 461 18.39 22.36 34.60
N THR A 462 17.94 23.51 35.09
CA THR A 462 17.65 24.71 34.29
C THR A 462 18.71 25.77 34.55
N ASN A 463 19.37 26.21 33.49
CA ASN A 463 20.50 27.15 33.53
C ASN A 463 20.20 28.44 32.74
N PHE A 464 20.88 29.53 33.10
CA PHE A 464 20.65 30.85 32.51
C PHE A 464 21.96 31.52 32.07
N LEU A 465 21.98 32.18 30.90
CA LEU A 465 23.16 32.95 30.48
C LEU A 465 23.26 34.35 31.09
N TRP A 466 22.22 34.79 31.81
CA TRP A 466 22.16 36.11 32.45
C TRP A 466 22.24 36.05 33.99
N SER A 467 22.35 34.86 34.56
CA SER A 467 22.39 34.63 36.02
C SER A 467 23.21 33.39 36.31
N ASP A 468 24.02 33.41 37.37
CA ASP A 468 24.75 32.22 37.85
C ASP A 468 23.83 31.26 38.64
N GLN A 469 22.54 31.58 38.76
CA GLN A 469 21.56 30.69 39.37
C GLN A 469 21.36 29.44 38.51
N GLN A 470 21.35 28.28 39.15
CA GLN A 470 20.95 27.02 38.56
C GLN A 470 19.75 26.50 39.36
N ILE A 471 18.71 26.02 38.67
CA ILE A 471 17.51 25.47 39.30
C ILE A 471 17.42 23.98 39.01
N ASP A 472 17.39 23.17 40.06
CA ASP A 472 17.17 21.74 39.99
C ASP A 472 15.66 21.42 40.00
N ILE A 473 15.22 20.66 39.01
CA ILE A 473 13.83 20.30 38.77
C ILE A 473 13.60 18.89 39.29
N ALA A 474 13.19 18.80 40.55
CA ALA A 474 12.89 17.52 41.18
C ALA A 474 11.80 16.73 40.41
N PRO A 475 11.84 15.39 40.40
CA PRO A 475 10.73 14.57 39.93
C PRO A 475 9.43 14.86 40.69
N SER A 476 8.30 14.58 40.07
CA SER A 476 7.01 14.75 40.74
C SER A 476 6.92 13.82 41.96
N PRO A 477 6.49 14.31 43.15
CA PRO A 477 6.22 13.44 44.29
C PRO A 477 5.00 12.53 44.09
N LYS A 478 4.27 12.69 42.97
CA LYS A 478 3.10 11.91 42.60
C LYS A 478 3.40 10.80 41.60
N CYS A 479 4.67 10.61 41.20
CA CYS A 479 5.04 9.56 40.25
C CYS A 479 4.48 8.18 40.64
N GLU A 480 4.02 7.42 39.65
CA GLU A 480 3.47 6.07 39.82
C GLU A 480 4.28 5.02 39.05
N LEU A 481 4.29 3.80 39.55
CA LEU A 481 4.86 2.66 38.84
C LEU A 481 3.83 2.14 37.84
N TYR A 482 4.26 1.95 36.60
CA TYR A 482 3.45 1.35 35.54
C TYR A 482 4.05 0.01 35.11
N GLU A 483 3.18 -0.90 34.67
CA GLU A 483 3.62 -2.11 33.98
C GLU A 483 4.31 -1.71 32.68
N THR A 484 5.41 -2.38 32.35
CA THR A 484 6.16 -2.13 31.11
C THR A 484 5.34 -2.48 29.88
N ARG A 485 4.44 -3.46 30.01
CA ARG A 485 3.55 -3.90 28.95
C ARG A 485 2.13 -3.43 29.18
N GLN A 486 1.51 -2.90 28.13
CA GLN A 486 0.14 -2.41 28.15
C GLN A 486 -0.85 -3.50 27.70
N TRP A 487 -2.14 -3.28 27.94
CA TRP A 487 -3.17 -4.24 27.57
C TRP A 487 -3.35 -4.31 26.04
N SER A 488 -3.37 -5.53 25.53
CA SER A 488 -3.63 -5.87 24.13
C SER A 488 -4.92 -6.67 24.03
N TYR A 489 -5.80 -6.33 23.09
CA TYR A 489 -7.11 -6.95 22.98
C TYR A 489 -7.66 -7.00 21.55
N GLU A 490 -8.41 -8.07 21.28
CA GLU A 490 -9.32 -8.13 20.15
C GLU A 490 -10.60 -7.36 20.44
N THR A 491 -11.32 -7.00 19.38
CA THR A 491 -12.55 -6.23 19.53
C THR A 491 -13.56 -6.95 20.43
N LYS A 492 -14.13 -6.24 21.42
CA LYS A 492 -15.03 -6.85 22.44
C LYS A 492 -16.38 -7.28 21.87
N SER A 493 -16.78 -6.71 20.73
CA SER A 493 -18.08 -6.95 20.11
C SER A 493 -17.92 -7.08 18.59
N PRO A 494 -17.30 -8.16 18.10
CA PRO A 494 -17.07 -8.35 16.67
C PRO A 494 -18.41 -8.49 15.95
N VAL A 495 -18.53 -7.81 14.82
CA VAL A 495 -19.68 -7.93 13.91
C VAL A 495 -19.29 -8.93 12.82
N ALA A 496 -20.19 -9.86 12.50
CA ALA A 496 -19.94 -10.82 11.43
C ALA A 496 -19.76 -10.06 10.11
N LEU A 497 -18.64 -10.28 9.41
CA LEU A 497 -18.27 -9.45 8.25
C LEU A 497 -19.27 -9.57 7.09
N ASP A 498 -19.99 -10.69 7.01
CA ASP A 498 -21.08 -10.95 6.06
C ASP A 498 -22.35 -10.13 6.35
N SER A 499 -22.52 -9.61 7.57
CA SER A 499 -23.68 -8.80 7.95
C SER A 499 -23.67 -7.37 7.40
N PHE A 500 -22.50 -6.88 6.95
CA PHE A 500 -22.39 -5.63 6.18
C PHE A 500 -22.95 -5.78 4.76
N GLY A 501 -23.44 -6.98 4.46
CA GLY A 501 -24.01 -7.31 3.20
C GLY A 501 -22.91 -7.60 2.20
N PRO A 502 -23.17 -7.30 0.94
CA PRO A 502 -22.33 -7.80 -0.10
C PRO A 502 -20.97 -7.10 -0.27
N THR A 503 -19.92 -7.85 -0.63
CA THR A 503 -18.53 -7.37 -0.68
C THR A 503 -17.95 -7.37 -2.10
N THR A 504 -16.83 -6.66 -2.31
CA THR A 504 -15.98 -6.73 -3.51
C THR A 504 -14.51 -6.67 -3.09
N ARG A 505 -13.62 -7.39 -3.79
CA ARG A 505 -12.20 -7.52 -3.49
C ARG A 505 -11.55 -6.26 -4.04
N GLY A 506 -10.88 -5.53 -3.18
CA GLY A 506 -10.16 -4.33 -3.56
C GLY A 506 -9.03 -4.07 -2.57
N PRO A 507 -8.08 -3.19 -2.95
CA PRO A 507 -7.11 -2.63 -2.03
C PRO A 507 -7.79 -2.14 -0.74
N LEU A 508 -7.29 -2.56 0.43
CA LEU A 508 -7.82 -2.08 1.72
C LEU A 508 -7.82 -0.54 1.79
N GLY A 509 -6.84 0.08 1.13
CA GLY A 509 -6.67 1.53 0.93
C GLY A 509 -7.84 2.27 0.27
N TRP A 510 -8.82 1.58 -0.31
CA TRP A 510 -10.03 2.22 -0.84
C TRP A 510 -10.90 2.81 0.26
N VAL A 511 -11.03 2.10 1.37
CA VAL A 511 -11.87 2.47 2.51
C VAL A 511 -11.02 2.92 3.69
N VAL A 512 -9.91 2.22 3.94
CA VAL A 512 -9.07 2.37 5.13
C VAL A 512 -7.85 3.21 4.82
N LEU A 513 -7.59 4.20 5.67
CA LEU A 513 -6.33 4.93 5.68
C LEU A 513 -5.43 4.35 6.77
N GLY A 514 -4.13 4.56 6.62
CA GLY A 514 -3.15 4.09 7.60
C GLY A 514 -2.01 5.09 7.85
N ARG A 515 -1.40 4.94 9.02
CA ARG A 515 -0.12 5.54 9.40
C ARG A 515 0.77 4.46 10.03
N SER A 516 2.06 4.50 9.74
CA SER A 516 3.08 3.73 10.44
C SER A 516 4.33 4.56 10.71
N GLY A 517 5.11 4.11 11.69
CA GLY A 517 6.37 4.72 12.12
C GLY A 517 7.17 3.78 13.02
N ASP A 518 8.41 4.14 13.30
CA ASP A 518 9.30 3.42 14.21
C ASP A 518 9.21 3.96 15.63
N LYS A 519 9.57 3.15 16.62
CA LYS A 519 10.07 3.63 17.90
C LYS A 519 11.11 2.62 18.39
N ALA A 520 12.39 2.99 18.33
CA ALA A 520 13.50 2.04 18.46
C ALA A 520 13.38 0.87 17.48
N SER A 521 13.35 -0.39 17.95
CA SER A 521 13.19 -1.54 17.05
C SER A 521 11.73 -1.93 16.80
N ASP A 522 10.77 -1.30 17.48
CA ASP A 522 9.34 -1.53 17.27
C ASP A 522 8.82 -0.71 16.09
N ALA A 523 7.77 -1.23 15.44
CA ALA A 523 7.01 -0.51 14.43
C ALA A 523 5.54 -0.39 14.84
N ASN A 524 5.02 0.83 14.85
CA ASN A 524 3.59 1.07 15.03
C ASN A 524 2.89 1.13 13.67
N VAL A 525 1.66 0.62 13.62
CA VAL A 525 0.78 0.69 12.44
C VAL A 525 -0.66 0.93 12.89
N GLY A 526 -1.18 2.13 12.62
CA GLY A 526 -2.57 2.49 12.84
C GLY A 526 -3.37 2.48 11.54
N PHE A 527 -4.61 1.98 11.60
CA PHE A 527 -5.58 2.00 10.51
C PHE A 527 -6.85 2.70 10.97
N PHE A 528 -7.44 3.52 10.12
CA PHE A 528 -8.65 4.28 10.45
C PHE A 528 -9.54 4.49 9.24
N VAL A 529 -10.83 4.69 9.51
CA VAL A 529 -11.89 4.88 8.50
C VAL A 529 -12.51 6.27 8.60
N ARG A 530 -13.15 6.71 7.51
CA ARG A 530 -13.65 8.09 7.39
C ARG A 530 -15.06 8.24 7.93
N ARG A 531 -15.84 7.15 7.94
CA ARG A 531 -17.26 7.17 8.29
C ARG A 531 -17.58 6.20 9.44
N ASP A 532 -18.64 6.50 10.17
CA ASP A 532 -19.05 5.72 11.34
C ASP A 532 -19.57 4.32 10.96
N ASP A 533 -20.18 4.18 9.80
CA ASP A 533 -20.68 2.89 9.27
C ASP A 533 -19.55 1.92 8.86
N GLU A 534 -18.34 2.44 8.67
CA GLU A 534 -17.14 1.65 8.34
C GLU A 534 -16.41 1.13 9.61
N TRP A 535 -16.69 1.71 10.79
CA TRP A 535 -15.93 1.46 12.02
C TRP A 535 -16.05 0.02 12.52
N ASP A 536 -17.28 -0.47 12.64
CA ASP A 536 -17.55 -1.83 13.11
C ASP A 536 -16.97 -2.88 12.16
N TRP A 537 -16.94 -2.58 10.86
CA TRP A 537 -16.28 -3.42 9.86
C TRP A 537 -14.76 -3.45 10.06
N LEU A 538 -14.12 -2.29 10.17
CA LEU A 538 -12.66 -2.20 10.35
C LEU A 538 -12.18 -2.99 11.58
N ARG A 539 -12.79 -2.73 12.75
CA ARG A 539 -12.38 -3.36 14.02
C ARG A 539 -12.66 -4.85 14.08
N SER A 540 -13.65 -5.33 13.33
CA SER A 540 -13.97 -6.76 13.20
C SER A 540 -13.04 -7.46 12.20
N LEU A 541 -12.62 -6.77 11.14
CA LEU A 541 -11.71 -7.31 10.12
C LEU A 541 -10.27 -7.39 10.62
N LEU A 542 -9.74 -6.29 11.17
CA LEU A 542 -8.33 -6.18 11.56
C LEU A 542 -8.10 -6.73 12.96
N THR A 543 -7.95 -8.05 13.03
CA THR A 543 -7.51 -8.80 14.21
C THR A 543 -5.99 -9.02 14.21
N ILE A 544 -5.40 -9.45 15.34
CA ILE A 544 -3.97 -9.81 15.42
C ILE A 544 -3.63 -10.93 14.41
N PRO A 545 -4.39 -12.05 14.32
CA PRO A 545 -4.15 -13.06 13.27
C PRO A 545 -4.23 -12.49 11.86
N LYS A 546 -5.18 -11.56 11.61
CA LYS A 546 -5.30 -10.91 10.29
C LYS A 546 -4.08 -10.06 9.99
N MET A 547 -3.57 -9.29 10.95
CA MET A 547 -2.36 -8.50 10.78
C MET A 547 -1.14 -9.37 10.45
N LYS A 548 -0.95 -10.48 11.17
CA LYS A 548 0.11 -11.47 10.87
C LYS A 548 -0.03 -12.05 9.47
N GLN A 549 -1.24 -12.38 9.05
CA GLN A 549 -1.52 -12.83 7.68
C GLN A 549 -1.11 -11.77 6.65
N LEU A 550 -1.44 -10.50 6.88
CA LEU A 550 -1.17 -9.40 5.96
C LEU A 550 0.32 -9.03 5.86
N LEU A 551 1.10 -9.24 6.92
CA LEU A 551 2.56 -9.10 6.88
C LEU A 551 3.22 -10.19 6.02
N GLY A 552 2.62 -11.38 5.96
CA GLY A 552 3.11 -12.51 5.18
C GLY A 552 4.56 -12.85 5.53
N PRO A 553 5.47 -13.00 4.54
CA PRO A 553 6.88 -13.31 4.80
C PRO A 553 7.66 -12.25 5.59
N GLU A 554 7.12 -11.04 5.77
CA GLU A 554 7.76 -10.02 6.61
C GLU A 554 7.51 -10.23 8.10
N TYR A 555 6.52 -11.03 8.48
CA TYR A 555 6.29 -11.32 9.88
C TYR A 555 7.46 -12.15 10.43
N ASN A 556 8.25 -11.53 11.29
CA ASN A 556 9.45 -12.12 11.88
C ASN A 556 9.16 -13.06 13.08
N GLY A 557 7.89 -13.38 13.36
CA GLY A 557 7.49 -14.25 14.45
C GLY A 557 7.37 -13.57 15.82
N LYS A 558 7.63 -12.26 15.91
CA LYS A 558 7.58 -11.50 17.16
C LYS A 558 6.15 -11.16 17.57
N GLU A 559 6.04 -10.56 18.75
CA GLU A 559 4.75 -10.23 19.33
C GLU A 559 4.07 -9.06 18.60
N VAL A 560 2.73 -9.06 18.61
CA VAL A 560 1.91 -8.01 18.01
C VAL A 560 0.84 -7.63 19.02
N ASP A 561 0.86 -6.38 19.47
CA ASP A 561 -0.19 -5.82 20.33
C ASP A 561 -1.24 -5.07 19.50
N ARG A 562 -2.46 -5.02 20.01
CA ARG A 562 -3.62 -4.37 19.35
C ARG A 562 -4.47 -3.61 20.35
N PHE A 563 -4.92 -2.41 19.99
CA PHE A 563 -5.96 -1.67 20.71
C PHE A 563 -6.79 -0.77 19.79
N GLU A 564 -7.89 -0.22 20.30
CA GLU A 564 -8.85 0.59 19.56
C GLU A 564 -8.89 2.03 20.08
N ILE A 565 -9.12 3.00 19.19
CA ILE A 565 -9.37 4.40 19.53
C ILE A 565 -10.69 4.83 18.89
N PRO A 566 -11.84 4.59 19.55
CA PRO A 566 -13.17 4.77 18.94
C PRO A 566 -13.46 6.19 18.47
N GLY A 567 -13.03 7.22 19.21
CA GLY A 567 -13.33 8.62 18.87
C GLY A 567 -12.65 9.13 17.60
N ILE A 568 -11.76 8.34 16.99
CA ILE A 568 -11.21 8.56 15.64
C ILE A 568 -11.35 7.34 14.72
N ARG A 569 -12.15 6.34 15.12
CA ARG A 569 -12.41 5.10 14.37
C ARG A 569 -11.14 4.36 13.95
N ALA A 570 -10.18 4.24 14.87
CA ALA A 570 -8.88 3.65 14.58
C ALA A 570 -8.65 2.31 15.29
N VAL A 571 -7.98 1.39 14.59
CA VAL A 571 -7.37 0.17 15.15
C VAL A 571 -5.85 0.33 15.04
N HIS A 572 -5.16 0.19 16.15
CA HIS A 572 -3.71 0.35 16.22
C HIS A 572 -3.01 -0.97 16.54
N PHE A 573 -1.88 -1.21 15.89
CA PHE A 573 -0.99 -2.33 16.14
C PHE A 573 0.40 -1.86 16.52
N LEU A 574 1.00 -2.50 17.52
CA LEU A 574 2.42 -2.39 17.81
C LEU A 574 3.11 -3.70 17.42
N LEU A 575 4.02 -3.64 16.46
CA LEU A 575 4.82 -4.77 15.98
C LEU A 575 6.15 -4.75 16.71
N HIS A 576 6.30 -5.65 17.68
CA HIS A 576 7.50 -5.70 18.52
C HIS A 576 8.72 -6.18 17.74
N ASP A 577 9.84 -5.49 17.90
CA ASP A 577 11.15 -5.86 17.34
C ASP A 577 11.12 -6.12 15.82
N HIS A 578 10.30 -5.36 15.08
CA HIS A 578 10.04 -5.60 13.66
C HIS A 578 11.04 -4.87 12.73
N LEU A 579 11.86 -3.97 13.25
CA LEU A 579 12.80 -3.14 12.49
C LEU A 579 14.27 -3.59 12.62
N ASP A 580 14.50 -4.90 12.72
CA ASP A 580 15.79 -5.53 12.98
C ASP A 580 16.43 -5.05 14.31
N ARG A 581 17.13 -3.91 14.29
CA ARG A 581 17.89 -3.31 15.41
C ARG A 581 17.84 -1.77 15.36
N SER A 582 16.68 -1.20 15.01
CA SER A 582 16.43 0.24 14.80
C SER A 582 17.08 0.84 13.54
N TYR A 583 16.78 2.12 13.28
CA TYR A 583 17.24 2.89 12.13
C TYR A 583 18.76 2.77 11.86
N ASN A 584 19.60 2.84 12.89
CA ASN A 584 21.06 2.91 12.71
C ASN A 584 21.72 1.57 12.32
N ALA A 585 21.04 0.44 12.54
CA ALA A 585 21.61 -0.90 12.35
C ALA A 585 20.74 -1.83 11.49
N THR A 586 19.62 -1.33 10.96
CA THR A 586 18.73 -2.07 10.07
C THR A 586 19.42 -2.47 8.78
N SER A 587 19.05 -3.64 8.28
CA SER A 587 19.56 -4.16 7.00
C SER A 587 18.61 -3.91 5.84
N THR A 588 17.40 -3.41 6.11
CA THR A 588 16.34 -3.17 5.12
C THR A 588 16.28 -1.69 4.71
N TYR A 589 15.53 -1.34 3.66
CA TYR A 589 15.35 0.06 3.26
C TYR A 589 14.45 0.85 4.21
N ASP A 590 13.45 0.21 4.80
CA ASP A 590 12.46 0.88 5.65
C ASP A 590 12.93 0.95 7.10
N GLY A 591 13.98 1.74 7.35
CA GLY A 591 14.54 1.92 8.69
C GLY A 591 13.67 2.72 9.66
N LEU A 592 12.63 3.40 9.15
CA LEU A 592 11.69 4.22 9.93
C LEU A 592 10.30 3.56 10.05
N GLY A 593 10.14 2.31 9.59
CA GLY A 593 8.85 1.60 9.63
C GLY A 593 7.71 2.31 8.87
N LYS A 594 8.00 3.21 7.93
CA LYS A 594 7.03 4.09 7.26
C LYS A 594 6.24 3.37 6.16
N ASN A 595 6.69 2.20 5.73
CA ASN A 595 6.09 1.46 4.61
C ASN A 595 5.18 0.30 5.05
N LYS A 596 5.15 -0.04 6.36
CA LYS A 596 4.45 -1.23 6.89
C LYS A 596 2.95 -1.26 6.56
N GLN A 597 2.31 -0.10 6.51
CA GLN A 597 0.90 0.05 6.10
C GLN A 597 0.60 -0.31 4.63
N LYS A 598 1.58 -0.27 3.71
CA LYS A 598 1.34 -0.42 2.25
C LYS A 598 1.36 -1.89 1.78
N LYS A 599 2.08 -2.78 2.48
CA LYS A 599 2.10 -4.21 2.17
C LYS A 599 0.74 -4.89 2.43
N VAL A 600 0.00 -4.38 3.41
CA VAL A 600 -1.35 -4.80 3.79
C VAL A 600 -2.40 -4.58 2.66
N VAL A 601 -2.04 -3.88 1.59
CA VAL A 601 -2.95 -3.40 0.53
C VAL A 601 -2.88 -4.24 -0.76
N VAL A 602 -2.02 -5.26 -0.85
CA VAL A 602 -1.81 -6.08 -2.06
C VAL A 602 -1.89 -7.57 -1.68
N ASN A 603 -2.71 -8.39 -2.36
CA ASN A 603 -2.71 -9.84 -2.13
C ASN A 603 -3.01 -10.66 -3.41
N ASP A 604 -2.12 -11.63 -3.63
CA ASP A 604 -2.33 -12.85 -4.41
C ASP A 604 -3.62 -13.59 -4.01
N VAL A 605 -4.15 -14.42 -4.90
CA VAL A 605 -5.33 -15.28 -4.66
C VAL A 605 -4.85 -16.71 -4.39
N PRO A 606 -5.42 -17.43 -3.40
CA PRO A 606 -5.11 -18.85 -3.21
C PRO A 606 -5.54 -19.67 -4.43
N ILE A 607 -4.76 -20.69 -4.80
CA ILE A 607 -5.16 -21.70 -5.79
C ILE A 607 -6.38 -22.46 -5.23
N PRO A 608 -7.49 -22.58 -5.99
CA PRO A 608 -8.66 -23.31 -5.52
C PRO A 608 -8.42 -24.83 -5.49
N GLU A 609 -9.04 -25.52 -4.53
CA GLU A 609 -9.01 -26.98 -4.44
C GLU A 609 -10.23 -27.59 -5.16
N PRO A 610 -10.07 -28.62 -6.01
CA PRO A 610 -11.19 -29.23 -6.74
C PRO A 610 -12.11 -30.00 -5.79
N GLY A 611 -13.43 -29.72 -5.88
CA GLY A 611 -14.45 -30.45 -5.15
C GLY A 611 -14.90 -31.74 -5.85
N GLY A 612 -15.89 -32.40 -5.25
CA GLY A 612 -16.56 -33.55 -5.87
C GLY A 612 -17.05 -33.25 -7.28
N ASN A 613 -16.62 -34.07 -8.25
CA ASN A 613 -16.90 -33.96 -9.68
C ASN A 613 -16.11 -32.88 -10.45
N GLN A 614 -15.10 -32.27 -9.84
CA GLN A 614 -14.31 -31.22 -10.49
C GLN A 614 -12.89 -31.67 -10.83
N PHE A 615 -12.35 -31.07 -11.89
CA PHE A 615 -10.91 -31.01 -12.12
C PHE A 615 -10.36 -29.69 -11.57
N LEU A 616 -9.09 -29.68 -11.17
CA LEU A 616 -8.30 -28.46 -11.14
C LEU A 616 -7.64 -28.32 -12.51
N ILE A 617 -7.88 -27.19 -13.17
CA ILE A 617 -7.31 -26.88 -14.48
C ILE A 617 -6.22 -25.83 -14.29
N LYS A 618 -5.02 -26.10 -14.81
CA LYS A 618 -4.02 -25.07 -15.07
C LYS A 618 -4.41 -24.37 -16.37
N ILE A 619 -4.86 -23.12 -16.26
CA ILE A 619 -5.33 -22.36 -17.41
C ILE A 619 -4.15 -22.07 -18.33
N LYS A 620 -4.35 -22.26 -19.63
CA LYS A 620 -3.35 -21.92 -20.66
C LYS A 620 -3.72 -20.63 -21.38
N SER A 621 -5.00 -20.47 -21.68
CA SER A 621 -5.53 -19.23 -22.25
C SER A 621 -6.95 -18.96 -21.75
N ALA A 622 -7.26 -17.69 -21.53
CA ALA A 622 -8.60 -17.20 -21.26
C ALA A 622 -8.91 -15.97 -22.11
N SER A 623 -10.12 -15.84 -22.66
CA SER A 623 -10.49 -14.73 -23.53
C SER A 623 -11.59 -13.84 -22.98
N LEU A 624 -11.56 -12.57 -23.39
CA LEU A 624 -12.53 -11.57 -22.99
C LEU A 624 -13.73 -11.56 -23.94
N CYS A 625 -14.92 -11.68 -23.39
CA CYS A 625 -16.18 -11.66 -24.10
C CYS A 625 -17.05 -10.47 -23.67
N HIS A 626 -17.98 -10.07 -24.53
CA HIS A 626 -18.90 -8.97 -24.23
C HIS A 626 -19.73 -9.24 -22.97
N SER A 627 -20.03 -10.51 -22.67
CA SER A 627 -20.72 -10.90 -21.45
C SER A 627 -19.88 -10.62 -20.18
N ASP A 628 -18.55 -10.52 -20.26
CA ASP A 628 -17.72 -10.08 -19.14
C ASP A 628 -17.87 -8.58 -18.86
N ILE A 629 -18.15 -7.75 -19.88
CA ILE A 629 -18.55 -6.35 -19.64
C ILE A 629 -19.89 -6.32 -18.91
N MET A 630 -20.88 -7.09 -19.38
CA MET A 630 -22.17 -7.21 -18.70
C MET A 630 -21.98 -7.71 -17.25
N ALA A 631 -21.01 -8.59 -17.02
CA ALA A 631 -20.66 -9.07 -15.70
C ALA A 631 -20.19 -7.93 -14.78
N THR A 632 -19.33 -7.03 -15.29
CA THR A 632 -18.85 -5.85 -14.55
C THR A 632 -19.94 -4.80 -14.29
N GLU A 633 -21.01 -4.80 -15.08
CA GLU A 633 -22.11 -3.83 -14.97
C GLU A 633 -23.29 -4.36 -14.14
N ALA A 634 -23.36 -5.67 -13.93
CA ALA A 634 -24.39 -6.30 -13.10
C ALA A 634 -24.13 -5.97 -11.61
N PRO A 635 -25.16 -5.58 -10.84
CA PRO A 635 -25.03 -5.41 -9.40
C PRO A 635 -24.67 -6.76 -8.77
N ARG A 636 -23.64 -6.76 -7.89
CA ARG A 636 -23.11 -7.99 -7.33
C ARG A 636 -22.78 -7.89 -5.86
N ASP A 637 -22.87 -9.07 -5.27
CA ASP A 637 -22.84 -9.25 -3.85
C ASP A 637 -21.49 -9.75 -3.29
N VAL A 638 -20.64 -10.29 -4.15
CA VAL A 638 -19.34 -10.87 -3.79
C VAL A 638 -18.43 -10.61 -4.98
N PRO A 639 -17.12 -10.30 -4.78
CA PRO A 639 -16.22 -10.21 -5.91
C PRO A 639 -16.05 -11.59 -6.53
N VAL A 640 -16.02 -11.60 -7.85
CA VAL A 640 -15.83 -12.81 -8.64
C VAL A 640 -14.69 -12.52 -9.61
N THR A 641 -13.73 -13.43 -9.68
CA THR A 641 -12.72 -13.41 -10.75
C THR A 641 -13.43 -13.37 -12.11
N LEU A 642 -13.04 -12.45 -13.00
CA LEU A 642 -13.71 -12.32 -14.31
C LEU A 642 -13.33 -13.48 -15.26
N GLY A 643 -14.07 -13.59 -16.37
CA GLY A 643 -13.75 -14.51 -17.47
C GLY A 643 -14.53 -15.83 -17.42
N HIS A 644 -15.06 -16.22 -18.57
CA HIS A 644 -15.85 -17.45 -18.75
C HIS A 644 -15.51 -18.20 -20.04
N GLU A 645 -14.42 -17.82 -20.69
CA GLU A 645 -13.88 -18.46 -21.90
C GLU A 645 -12.45 -18.90 -21.61
N ALA A 646 -12.18 -20.21 -21.49
CA ALA A 646 -10.83 -20.69 -21.23
C ALA A 646 -10.57 -22.10 -21.75
N VAL A 647 -9.27 -22.40 -21.87
CA VAL A 647 -8.71 -23.72 -22.15
C VAL A 647 -7.46 -23.92 -21.31
N GLY A 648 -7.09 -25.17 -21.07
CA GLY A 648 -5.95 -25.47 -20.22
C GLY A 648 -5.59 -26.95 -20.16
N TYR A 649 -4.83 -27.29 -19.13
CA TYR A 649 -4.42 -28.65 -18.85
C TYR A 649 -5.00 -29.10 -17.52
N ILE A 650 -5.49 -30.33 -17.44
CA ILE A 650 -5.89 -30.90 -16.15
C ILE A 650 -4.65 -31.01 -15.26
N ASP A 651 -4.61 -30.28 -14.14
CA ASP A 651 -3.53 -30.40 -13.15
C ASP A 651 -3.88 -31.42 -12.06
N GLN A 652 -5.14 -31.45 -11.62
CA GLN A 652 -5.61 -32.44 -10.64
C GLN A 652 -6.96 -33.01 -11.03
N VAL A 653 -7.15 -34.30 -10.71
CA VAL A 653 -8.39 -35.03 -10.88
C VAL A 653 -8.94 -35.35 -9.49
N HIS A 654 -10.13 -34.87 -9.17
CA HIS A 654 -10.76 -35.24 -7.90
C HIS A 654 -11.08 -36.75 -7.90
N PRO A 655 -10.87 -37.48 -6.78
CA PRO A 655 -11.07 -38.93 -6.72
C PRO A 655 -12.45 -39.42 -7.18
N SER A 656 -13.49 -38.60 -7.02
CA SER A 656 -14.88 -38.96 -7.40
C SER A 656 -15.10 -39.12 -8.91
N ILE A 657 -14.16 -38.66 -9.74
CA ILE A 657 -14.24 -38.72 -11.21
C ILE A 657 -13.05 -39.45 -11.84
N GLU A 658 -12.28 -40.18 -11.04
CA GLU A 658 -11.30 -41.13 -11.59
C GLU A 658 -11.99 -42.13 -12.52
N GLY A 659 -11.38 -42.38 -13.68
CA GLY A 659 -11.92 -43.30 -14.69
C GLY A 659 -12.97 -42.72 -15.64
N LYS A 660 -13.27 -41.41 -15.58
CA LYS A 660 -14.18 -40.73 -16.54
C LYS A 660 -13.58 -40.40 -17.90
N GLY A 661 -12.42 -40.98 -18.25
CA GLY A 661 -11.76 -40.79 -19.55
C GLY A 661 -10.89 -39.53 -19.66
N PHE A 662 -10.51 -38.95 -18.51
CA PHE A 662 -9.63 -37.80 -18.39
C PHE A 662 -8.53 -38.09 -17.37
N GLY A 663 -7.34 -37.55 -17.60
CA GLY A 663 -6.17 -37.67 -16.76
C GLY A 663 -5.39 -36.36 -16.64
N ARG A 664 -4.48 -36.32 -15.66
CA ARG A 664 -3.57 -35.18 -15.47
C ARG A 664 -2.72 -34.98 -16.73
N GLY A 665 -2.61 -33.73 -17.16
CA GLY A 665 -1.86 -33.31 -18.35
C GLY A 665 -2.70 -33.25 -19.63
N ASP A 666 -3.94 -33.75 -19.61
CA ASP A 666 -4.80 -33.67 -20.79
C ASP A 666 -5.12 -32.21 -21.14
N ARG A 667 -4.98 -31.88 -22.43
CA ARG A 667 -5.39 -30.59 -23.00
C ARG A 667 -6.90 -30.56 -23.17
N VAL A 668 -7.55 -29.62 -22.51
CA VAL A 668 -9.00 -29.56 -22.46
C VAL A 668 -9.52 -28.16 -22.74
N GLY A 669 -10.72 -28.12 -23.28
CA GLY A 669 -11.53 -26.91 -23.21
C GLY A 669 -12.90 -27.25 -22.63
N PHE A 670 -13.55 -26.23 -22.08
CA PHE A 670 -14.67 -26.44 -21.19
C PHE A 670 -15.62 -25.27 -21.14
N LEU A 671 -16.89 -25.56 -20.85
CA LEU A 671 -17.92 -24.56 -20.58
C LEU A 671 -17.80 -24.02 -19.16
N TYR A 672 -18.47 -22.89 -18.91
CA TYR A 672 -18.37 -22.08 -17.70
C TYR A 672 -19.50 -22.31 -16.68
N ILE A 673 -20.28 -23.40 -16.82
CA ILE A 673 -21.39 -23.70 -15.92
C ILE A 673 -20.94 -24.68 -14.86
N ASP A 674 -21.30 -24.45 -13.60
CA ASP A 674 -20.92 -25.30 -12.48
C ASP A 674 -22.08 -25.53 -11.50
N GLY A 675 -21.92 -26.48 -10.60
CA GLY A 675 -22.88 -26.76 -9.52
C GLY A 675 -24.24 -27.28 -10.00
N CYS A 676 -24.36 -27.76 -11.23
CA CYS A 676 -25.58 -28.35 -11.77
C CYS A 676 -25.56 -29.88 -11.62
N CYS A 677 -26.73 -30.53 -11.63
CA CYS A 677 -26.77 -32.01 -11.65
C CYS A 677 -26.57 -32.60 -13.04
N PHE A 678 -26.72 -31.80 -14.10
CA PHE A 678 -26.63 -32.18 -15.52
C PHE A 678 -27.57 -33.30 -16.02
N GLU A 679 -28.41 -33.85 -15.14
CA GLU A 679 -29.29 -34.99 -15.46
C GLU A 679 -30.78 -34.61 -15.52
N CYS A 680 -31.26 -33.68 -14.68
CA CYS A 680 -32.68 -33.32 -14.64
C CYS A 680 -33.22 -32.73 -15.94
N ASP A 681 -34.55 -32.71 -16.11
CA ASP A 681 -35.23 -32.19 -17.31
C ASP A 681 -34.80 -30.76 -17.65
N GLY A 682 -34.68 -29.91 -16.61
CA GLY A 682 -34.17 -28.54 -16.79
C GLY A 682 -32.77 -28.51 -17.39
N CYS A 683 -31.86 -29.37 -16.92
CA CYS A 683 -30.51 -29.51 -17.47
C CYS A 683 -30.48 -30.06 -18.90
N GLN A 684 -31.51 -30.79 -19.34
CA GLN A 684 -31.62 -31.22 -20.75
C GLN A 684 -32.07 -30.09 -21.68
N ILE A 685 -32.63 -29.01 -21.13
CA ILE A 685 -33.02 -27.80 -21.87
C ILE A 685 -31.88 -26.77 -21.83
N HIS A 686 -31.48 -26.35 -20.62
CA HIS A 686 -30.36 -25.45 -20.38
C HIS A 686 -29.91 -25.59 -18.93
N ASN A 687 -28.61 -25.65 -18.63
CA ASN A 687 -28.15 -25.96 -17.27
C ASN A 687 -28.54 -24.91 -16.22
N LEU A 688 -28.82 -23.66 -16.62
CA LEU A 688 -29.42 -22.63 -15.73
C LEU A 688 -30.86 -22.92 -15.29
N HIS A 689 -31.53 -23.90 -15.89
CA HIS A 689 -32.82 -24.41 -15.43
C HIS A 689 -32.68 -25.66 -14.55
N CYS A 690 -31.46 -25.99 -14.10
CA CYS A 690 -31.26 -27.12 -13.20
C CYS A 690 -32.23 -27.05 -12.01
N GLN A 691 -32.89 -28.15 -11.68
CA GLN A 691 -33.90 -28.17 -10.62
C GLN A 691 -33.32 -28.51 -9.24
N THR A 692 -32.10 -29.06 -9.21
CA THR A 692 -31.51 -29.65 -7.99
C THR A 692 -30.12 -29.10 -7.68
N GLY A 693 -29.55 -28.28 -8.56
CA GLY A 693 -28.21 -27.70 -8.41
C GLY A 693 -28.23 -26.25 -7.93
N LYS A 694 -27.06 -25.61 -7.97
CA LYS A 694 -26.81 -24.20 -7.61
C LYS A 694 -26.72 -23.25 -8.82
N GLN A 695 -26.72 -23.79 -10.04
CA GLN A 695 -26.69 -23.01 -11.30
C GLN A 695 -25.58 -21.95 -11.32
N LEU A 696 -24.35 -22.33 -10.98
CA LEU A 696 -23.23 -21.41 -10.92
C LEU A 696 -22.66 -21.13 -12.31
N LEU A 697 -22.13 -19.94 -12.49
CA LEU A 697 -21.55 -19.42 -13.72
C LEU A 697 -20.19 -18.81 -13.42
N HIS A 698 -19.11 -19.42 -13.90
CA HIS A 698 -17.75 -18.88 -13.81
C HIS A 698 -17.71 -17.49 -14.46
N GLY A 699 -17.14 -16.50 -13.76
CA GLY A 699 -17.11 -15.10 -14.19
C GLY A 699 -18.38 -14.30 -13.83
N PHE A 700 -19.44 -14.97 -13.35
CA PHE A 700 -20.72 -14.32 -13.00
C PHE A 700 -21.13 -14.51 -11.55
N THR A 701 -21.30 -15.76 -11.12
CA THR A 701 -21.77 -16.10 -9.78
C THR A 701 -20.77 -16.95 -9.00
N THR A 702 -19.66 -17.34 -9.64
CA THR A 702 -18.50 -18.01 -9.04
C THR A 702 -17.23 -17.59 -9.79
N ASP A 703 -16.06 -17.75 -9.17
CA ASP A 703 -14.77 -17.31 -9.72
C ASP A 703 -14.52 -17.79 -11.14
N GLY A 704 -14.21 -16.86 -12.04
CA GLY A 704 -13.94 -17.06 -13.45
C GLY A 704 -12.53 -17.48 -13.80
N PHE A 705 -12.18 -17.36 -15.08
CA PHE A 705 -10.99 -17.96 -15.67
C PHE A 705 -9.84 -17.01 -15.98
N PHE A 706 -9.95 -15.70 -15.66
CA PHE A 706 -8.79 -14.82 -15.61
C PHE A 706 -7.94 -15.09 -14.35
N ALA A 707 -7.44 -16.32 -14.24
CA ALA A 707 -6.62 -16.84 -13.17
C ALA A 707 -5.74 -17.98 -13.70
N GLU A 708 -4.60 -18.23 -13.06
CA GLU A 708 -3.67 -19.30 -13.47
C GLU A 708 -4.25 -20.72 -13.24
N TYR A 709 -5.16 -20.85 -12.27
CA TYR A 709 -5.83 -22.11 -11.92
C TYR A 709 -7.33 -21.87 -11.67
N ALA A 710 -8.17 -22.80 -12.13
CA ALA A 710 -9.60 -22.80 -11.85
C ALA A 710 -10.16 -24.22 -11.70
N THR A 711 -11.23 -24.37 -10.92
CA THR A 711 -11.97 -25.63 -10.85
C THR A 711 -13.06 -25.68 -11.90
N VAL A 712 -13.30 -26.85 -12.48
CA VAL A 712 -14.31 -27.05 -13.54
C VAL A 712 -14.98 -28.40 -13.36
N ASP A 713 -16.32 -28.46 -13.42
CA ASP A 713 -17.06 -29.72 -13.39
C ASP A 713 -16.78 -30.56 -14.64
N TYR A 714 -16.44 -31.83 -14.45
CA TYR A 714 -16.02 -32.75 -15.50
C TYR A 714 -17.01 -32.87 -16.67
N GLN A 715 -18.31 -32.65 -16.42
CA GLN A 715 -19.33 -32.77 -17.45
C GLN A 715 -19.24 -31.66 -18.50
N ASN A 716 -18.61 -30.53 -18.16
CA ASN A 716 -18.38 -29.42 -19.07
C ASN A 716 -17.10 -29.55 -19.88
N VAL A 717 -16.33 -30.62 -19.70
CA VAL A 717 -14.98 -30.75 -20.25
C VAL A 717 -14.96 -31.63 -21.49
N VAL A 718 -14.19 -31.21 -22.50
CA VAL A 718 -13.87 -32.03 -23.67
C VAL A 718 -12.37 -32.00 -23.95
N HIS A 719 -11.86 -33.10 -24.50
CA HIS A 719 -10.51 -33.15 -25.08
C HIS A 719 -10.42 -32.14 -26.21
N LEU A 720 -9.46 -31.22 -26.12
CA LEU A 720 -9.22 -30.24 -27.16
C LEU A 720 -8.44 -30.92 -28.30
N PRO A 721 -8.95 -31.05 -29.54
CA PRO A 721 -8.24 -31.77 -30.61
C PRO A 721 -6.93 -31.10 -31.02
N GLU A 722 -5.86 -31.88 -31.26
CA GLU A 722 -4.50 -31.37 -31.54
C GLU A 722 -4.41 -30.33 -32.68
N ALA A 723 -5.29 -30.46 -33.68
CA ALA A 723 -5.39 -29.52 -34.80
C ALA A 723 -5.76 -28.09 -34.37
N LEU A 724 -6.27 -27.91 -33.14
CA LEU A 724 -6.55 -26.60 -32.59
C LEU A 724 -5.37 -26.08 -31.77
N ASP A 725 -4.90 -24.87 -32.09
CA ASP A 725 -3.95 -24.13 -31.29
C ASP A 725 -4.58 -23.74 -29.95
N ILE A 726 -4.04 -24.27 -28.85
CA ILE A 726 -4.59 -24.06 -27.51
C ILE A 726 -4.55 -22.58 -27.12
N ASP A 727 -3.53 -21.83 -27.51
CA ASP A 727 -3.38 -20.43 -27.12
C ASP A 727 -4.50 -19.56 -27.71
N ARG A 728 -5.07 -19.98 -28.85
CA ARG A 728 -6.15 -19.29 -29.56
C ARG A 728 -7.54 -19.87 -29.30
N SER A 729 -7.64 -20.97 -28.56
CA SER A 729 -8.87 -21.75 -28.48
C SER A 729 -9.85 -21.28 -27.42
N ALA A 730 -9.45 -20.42 -26.47
CA ALA A 730 -10.34 -19.93 -25.41
C ALA A 730 -11.69 -19.36 -25.95
N PRO A 731 -11.71 -18.51 -27.01
CA PRO A 731 -12.97 -17.97 -27.53
C PRO A 731 -13.92 -19.03 -28.12
N LEU A 732 -13.42 -20.24 -28.43
CA LEU A 732 -14.27 -21.30 -28.94
C LEU A 732 -15.28 -21.76 -27.88
N PHE A 733 -14.92 -21.71 -26.60
CA PHE A 733 -15.70 -22.26 -25.49
C PHE A 733 -16.82 -21.34 -24.97
N CYS A 734 -17.14 -20.29 -25.73
CA CYS A 734 -18.39 -19.54 -25.61
C CYS A 734 -18.82 -19.04 -26.99
N ALA A 735 -18.06 -18.13 -27.61
CA ALA A 735 -18.38 -17.57 -28.91
C ALA A 735 -18.43 -18.61 -30.04
N GLY A 736 -17.46 -19.54 -30.09
CA GLY A 736 -17.41 -20.57 -31.12
C GLY A 736 -18.57 -21.55 -31.05
N ILE A 737 -18.80 -22.15 -29.88
CA ILE A 737 -19.91 -23.09 -29.67
C ILE A 737 -21.26 -22.42 -29.93
N THR A 738 -21.48 -21.20 -29.42
CA THR A 738 -22.70 -20.42 -29.67
C THR A 738 -22.90 -20.17 -31.16
N ALA A 739 -21.86 -19.71 -31.87
CA ALA A 739 -21.94 -19.43 -33.31
C ALA A 739 -22.20 -20.71 -34.12
N PHE A 740 -21.54 -21.81 -33.79
CA PHE A 740 -21.76 -23.10 -34.45
C PHE A 740 -23.21 -23.57 -34.28
N HIS A 741 -23.73 -23.60 -33.04
CA HIS A 741 -25.11 -24.03 -32.79
C HIS A 741 -26.14 -23.10 -33.44
N ALA A 742 -25.89 -21.79 -33.46
CA ALA A 742 -26.75 -20.83 -34.14
C ALA A 742 -26.88 -21.11 -35.64
N VAL A 743 -25.78 -21.48 -36.31
CA VAL A 743 -25.79 -21.81 -37.75
C VAL A 743 -26.39 -23.21 -37.99
N ASP A 744 -25.93 -24.22 -37.25
CA ASP A 744 -26.37 -25.62 -37.38
C ASP A 744 -27.89 -25.73 -37.16
N SER A 745 -28.43 -25.03 -36.17
CA SER A 745 -29.85 -25.10 -35.78
C SER A 745 -30.79 -24.26 -36.65
N CYS A 746 -30.25 -23.54 -37.63
CA CYS A 746 -31.08 -22.94 -38.68
C CYS A 746 -31.61 -23.98 -39.69
N ASP A 747 -31.08 -25.22 -39.67
CA ASP A 747 -31.49 -26.34 -40.54
C ASP A 747 -31.44 -25.98 -42.04
N LEU A 748 -30.45 -25.19 -42.43
CA LEU A 748 -30.28 -24.74 -43.80
C LEU A 748 -29.65 -25.83 -44.67
N LYS A 749 -30.01 -25.81 -45.96
CA LYS A 749 -29.41 -26.67 -46.97
C LYS A 749 -28.22 -25.96 -47.63
N PRO A 750 -27.27 -26.70 -48.24
CA PRO A 750 -26.26 -26.08 -49.10
C PRO A 750 -26.88 -25.11 -50.11
N ASP A 751 -26.14 -24.04 -50.43
CA ASP A 751 -26.54 -22.92 -51.27
C ASP A 751 -27.66 -22.02 -50.72
N ASN A 752 -28.22 -22.32 -49.54
CA ASN A 752 -29.16 -21.41 -48.88
C ASN A 752 -28.42 -20.20 -48.31
N TRP A 753 -29.12 -19.06 -48.33
CA TRP A 753 -28.62 -17.78 -47.82
C TRP A 753 -28.76 -17.68 -46.30
N LEU A 754 -27.65 -17.43 -45.61
CA LEU A 754 -27.59 -17.05 -44.20
C LEU A 754 -27.20 -15.57 -44.08
N GLY A 755 -28.06 -14.75 -43.48
CA GLY A 755 -27.70 -13.40 -43.05
C GLY A 755 -27.08 -13.41 -41.65
N VAL A 756 -25.94 -12.75 -41.48
CA VAL A 756 -25.26 -12.57 -40.19
C VAL A 756 -25.30 -11.09 -39.84
N ILE A 757 -26.13 -10.71 -38.88
CA ILE A 757 -26.24 -9.33 -38.40
C ILE A 757 -25.41 -9.15 -37.14
N GLY A 758 -24.42 -8.25 -37.19
CA GLY A 758 -23.35 -8.15 -36.20
C GLY A 758 -22.20 -9.07 -36.59
N CYS A 759 -21.26 -8.54 -37.37
CA CYS A 759 -20.10 -9.25 -37.91
C CYS A 759 -18.86 -9.17 -37.00
N GLY A 760 -19.05 -8.85 -35.71
CA GLY A 760 -18.00 -8.94 -34.68
C GLY A 760 -17.63 -10.38 -34.34
N GLY A 761 -16.95 -10.61 -33.22
CA GLY A 761 -16.31 -11.92 -32.94
C GLY A 761 -17.20 -13.18 -33.07
N LEU A 762 -18.47 -13.16 -32.66
CA LEU A 762 -19.38 -14.30 -32.89
C LEU A 762 -19.79 -14.41 -34.37
N GLY A 763 -20.13 -13.29 -35.01
CA GLY A 763 -20.54 -13.25 -36.42
C GLY A 763 -19.43 -13.69 -37.38
N GLN A 764 -18.17 -13.40 -37.04
CA GLN A 764 -16.99 -13.89 -37.75
C GLN A 764 -16.92 -15.43 -37.74
N LEU A 765 -17.08 -16.04 -36.56
CA LEU A 765 -17.12 -17.50 -36.44
C LEU A 765 -18.33 -18.09 -37.15
N ALA A 766 -19.51 -17.48 -37.02
CA ALA A 766 -20.72 -17.91 -37.73
C ALA A 766 -20.56 -17.87 -39.26
N THR A 767 -19.84 -16.88 -39.78
CA THR A 767 -19.53 -16.77 -41.22
C THR A 767 -18.66 -17.92 -41.69
N GLN A 768 -17.62 -18.25 -40.93
CA GLN A 768 -16.74 -19.38 -41.23
C GLN A 768 -17.49 -20.71 -41.14
N TYR A 769 -18.31 -20.92 -40.10
CA TYR A 769 -19.14 -22.12 -39.98
C TYR A 769 -20.15 -22.23 -41.12
N GLY A 770 -20.86 -21.15 -41.46
CA GLY A 770 -21.81 -21.13 -42.56
C GLY A 770 -21.15 -21.51 -43.89
N LYS A 771 -20.00 -20.92 -44.21
CA LYS A 771 -19.22 -21.29 -45.39
C LYS A 771 -18.76 -22.75 -45.36
N ALA A 772 -18.23 -23.22 -44.23
CA ALA A 772 -17.78 -24.61 -44.07
C ALA A 772 -18.94 -25.62 -44.19
N MET A 773 -20.17 -25.22 -43.85
CA MET A 773 -21.40 -25.99 -44.03
C MET A 773 -21.98 -25.88 -45.46
N GLY A 774 -21.35 -25.13 -46.36
CA GLY A 774 -21.79 -24.96 -47.76
C GLY A 774 -22.92 -23.94 -47.93
N LEU A 775 -23.12 -23.03 -46.98
CA LEU A 775 -24.11 -21.97 -47.06
C LEU A 775 -23.53 -20.73 -47.76
N ARG A 776 -24.43 -19.91 -48.34
CA ARG A 776 -24.07 -18.60 -48.88
C ARG A 776 -24.28 -17.54 -47.81
N VAL A 777 -23.22 -16.90 -47.35
CA VAL A 777 -23.28 -16.00 -46.19
C VAL A 777 -23.31 -14.53 -46.63
N ILE A 778 -24.18 -13.74 -46.01
CA ILE A 778 -24.21 -12.28 -46.14
C ILE A 778 -23.92 -11.66 -44.78
N GLY A 779 -22.92 -10.78 -44.70
CA GLY A 779 -22.60 -10.02 -43.50
C GLY A 779 -23.30 -8.66 -43.46
N ILE A 780 -23.86 -8.28 -42.32
CA ILE A 780 -24.50 -6.97 -42.10
C ILE A 780 -23.98 -6.40 -40.78
N ASP A 781 -23.39 -5.20 -40.84
CA ASP A 781 -22.82 -4.50 -39.69
C ASP A 781 -22.90 -2.98 -39.93
N ILE A 782 -22.41 -2.18 -38.99
CA ILE A 782 -22.29 -0.73 -39.12
C ILE A 782 -20.82 -0.28 -39.34
N ASN A 783 -19.88 -1.19 -39.13
CA ASN A 783 -18.43 -0.96 -39.22
C ASN A 783 -17.85 -1.61 -40.47
N ASP A 784 -17.28 -0.79 -41.36
CA ASP A 784 -16.73 -1.24 -42.65
C ASP A 784 -15.51 -2.16 -42.48
N ASN A 785 -14.66 -1.93 -41.47
CA ASN A 785 -13.51 -2.80 -41.20
C ASN A 785 -13.97 -4.20 -40.78
N THR A 786 -15.00 -4.26 -39.94
CA THR A 786 -15.60 -5.53 -39.50
C THR A 786 -16.24 -6.27 -40.68
N LEU A 787 -16.88 -5.55 -41.60
CA LEU A 787 -17.43 -6.12 -42.83
C LEU A 787 -16.35 -6.65 -43.77
N GLU A 788 -15.23 -5.95 -43.92
CA GLU A 788 -14.10 -6.40 -44.73
C GLU A 788 -13.51 -7.71 -44.19
N VAL A 789 -13.33 -7.83 -42.87
CA VAL A 789 -12.89 -9.08 -42.23
C VAL A 789 -13.91 -10.21 -42.47
N CYS A 790 -15.21 -9.93 -42.31
CA CYS A 790 -16.28 -10.90 -42.56
C CYS A 790 -16.27 -11.42 -44.01
N LYS A 791 -16.03 -10.53 -44.98
CA LYS A 791 -15.87 -10.88 -46.39
C LYS A 791 -14.66 -11.78 -46.63
N GLN A 792 -13.51 -11.44 -46.05
CA GLN A 792 -12.28 -12.25 -46.12
C GLN A 792 -12.48 -13.66 -45.52
N GLN A 793 -13.28 -13.76 -44.46
CA GLN A 793 -13.58 -15.03 -43.79
C GLN A 793 -14.62 -15.89 -44.52
N GLY A 794 -15.32 -15.34 -45.52
CA GLY A 794 -16.18 -16.14 -46.40
C GLY A 794 -17.55 -15.61 -46.71
N ALA A 795 -17.92 -14.41 -46.24
CA ALA A 795 -19.17 -13.80 -46.68
C ALA A 795 -19.10 -13.46 -48.18
N GLU A 796 -20.14 -13.87 -48.92
CA GLU A 796 -20.24 -13.64 -50.36
C GLU A 796 -20.57 -12.17 -50.66
N ALA A 797 -21.37 -11.54 -49.80
CA ALA A 797 -21.67 -10.12 -49.83
C ALA A 797 -21.70 -9.53 -48.42
N VAL A 798 -21.43 -8.23 -48.31
CA VAL A 798 -21.45 -7.49 -47.06
C VAL A 798 -22.14 -6.14 -47.23
N PHE A 799 -22.88 -5.71 -46.20
CA PHE A 799 -23.70 -4.50 -46.24
C PHE A 799 -23.55 -3.66 -44.97
N ASN A 800 -23.31 -2.35 -45.13
CA ASN A 800 -23.27 -1.41 -44.01
C ASN A 800 -24.66 -0.82 -43.75
N SER A 801 -25.34 -1.33 -42.72
CA SER A 801 -26.71 -0.95 -42.35
C SER A 801 -26.86 0.50 -41.88
N ARG A 802 -25.76 1.19 -41.55
CA ARG A 802 -25.78 2.59 -41.11
C ARG A 802 -25.64 3.56 -42.29
N SER A 803 -24.62 3.35 -43.12
CA SER A 803 -24.24 4.26 -44.21
C SER A 803 -24.99 3.98 -45.51
N ASP A 804 -25.31 2.73 -45.82
CA ASP A 804 -26.06 2.35 -47.01
C ASP A 804 -27.56 2.31 -46.70
N LYS A 805 -28.35 3.14 -47.38
CA LYS A 805 -29.81 3.18 -47.22
C LYS A 805 -30.55 2.21 -48.14
N LYS A 806 -29.88 1.66 -49.15
CA LYS A 806 -30.45 0.74 -50.14
C LYS A 806 -30.08 -0.72 -49.88
N TYR A 807 -29.29 -0.99 -48.84
CA TYR A 807 -28.75 -2.32 -48.58
C TYR A 807 -29.82 -3.43 -48.49
N ILE A 808 -31.02 -3.14 -48.00
CA ILE A 808 -32.12 -4.11 -47.95
C ILE A 808 -32.61 -4.46 -49.36
N GLU A 809 -32.80 -3.46 -50.23
CA GLU A 809 -33.22 -3.67 -51.62
C GLU A 809 -32.18 -4.48 -52.39
N ASP A 810 -30.90 -4.12 -52.22
CA ASP A 810 -29.78 -4.79 -52.88
C ASP A 810 -29.59 -6.23 -52.35
N LEU A 811 -29.73 -6.45 -51.04
CA LEU A 811 -29.73 -7.79 -50.44
C LEU A 811 -30.88 -8.64 -50.98
N GLN A 812 -32.10 -8.10 -51.04
CA GLN A 812 -33.25 -8.83 -51.57
C GLN A 812 -33.07 -9.17 -53.05
N LYS A 813 -32.51 -8.26 -53.84
CA LYS A 813 -32.20 -8.51 -55.25
C LYS A 813 -31.14 -9.60 -55.43
N LEU A 814 -30.08 -9.58 -54.63
CA LEU A 814 -29.02 -10.59 -54.65
C LEU A 814 -29.54 -11.97 -54.25
N THR A 815 -30.40 -12.03 -53.24
CA THR A 815 -30.89 -13.28 -52.65
C THR A 815 -32.15 -13.84 -53.33
N GLY A 816 -32.80 -13.05 -54.17
CA GLY A 816 -34.09 -13.40 -54.78
C GLY A 816 -35.27 -13.30 -53.80
N GLY A 817 -35.22 -12.38 -52.83
CA GLY A 817 -36.31 -12.08 -51.90
C GLY A 817 -35.98 -12.14 -50.41
N GLY A 818 -34.71 -12.31 -50.02
CA GLY A 818 -34.22 -12.33 -48.64
C GLY A 818 -33.41 -13.59 -48.28
N CYS A 819 -32.80 -13.59 -47.09
CA CYS A 819 -32.06 -14.74 -46.58
C CYS A 819 -32.99 -15.84 -46.04
N HIS A 820 -32.57 -17.11 -46.15
CA HIS A 820 -33.32 -18.27 -45.63
C HIS A 820 -33.33 -18.31 -44.11
N ALA A 821 -32.23 -17.90 -43.48
CA ALA A 821 -32.19 -17.52 -42.07
C ALA A 821 -31.38 -16.24 -41.89
N VAL A 822 -31.69 -15.48 -40.84
CA VAL A 822 -30.93 -14.31 -40.41
C VAL A 822 -30.62 -14.48 -38.93
N ALA A 823 -29.34 -14.61 -38.60
CA ALA A 823 -28.83 -14.73 -37.24
C ALA A 823 -28.33 -13.39 -36.74
N VAL A 824 -28.85 -12.94 -35.59
CA VAL A 824 -28.53 -11.64 -35.00
C VAL A 824 -27.61 -11.84 -33.81
N PHE A 825 -26.34 -11.46 -33.97
CA PHE A 825 -25.30 -11.54 -32.93
C PHE A 825 -25.08 -10.21 -32.21
N SER A 826 -25.59 -9.11 -32.75
CA SER A 826 -25.54 -7.78 -32.12
C SER A 826 -26.53 -7.66 -30.96
N ASN A 827 -26.16 -6.95 -29.90
CA ASN A 827 -27.04 -6.52 -28.82
C ASN A 827 -27.80 -5.21 -29.12
N ALA A 828 -27.64 -4.63 -30.30
CA ALA A 828 -28.32 -3.37 -30.63
C ALA A 828 -29.80 -3.61 -30.96
N ASP A 829 -30.69 -2.82 -30.35
CA ASP A 829 -32.13 -2.85 -30.68
C ASP A 829 -32.39 -2.65 -32.19
N ALA A 830 -31.58 -1.79 -32.82
CA ALA A 830 -31.67 -1.49 -34.26
C ALA A 830 -31.30 -2.69 -35.16
N ALA A 831 -30.43 -3.59 -34.69
CA ALA A 831 -30.08 -4.80 -35.42
C ALA A 831 -31.30 -5.74 -35.53
N TYR A 832 -32.03 -5.93 -34.42
CA TYR A 832 -33.27 -6.70 -34.41
C TYR A 832 -34.40 -6.00 -35.18
N ALA A 833 -34.53 -4.68 -35.08
CA ALA A 833 -35.55 -3.94 -35.82
C ALA A 833 -35.35 -4.01 -37.35
N SER A 834 -34.10 -4.09 -37.80
CA SER A 834 -33.75 -4.16 -39.23
C SER A 834 -33.69 -5.57 -39.80
N ALA A 835 -33.74 -6.61 -38.95
CA ALA A 835 -33.65 -8.00 -39.39
C ALA A 835 -34.86 -8.48 -40.23
N PRO A 836 -36.13 -8.27 -39.84
CA PRO A 836 -37.30 -8.83 -40.55
C PRO A 836 -37.37 -8.60 -42.06
N PRO A 837 -37.10 -7.39 -42.62
CA PRO A 837 -37.15 -7.17 -44.06
C PRO A 837 -36.02 -7.88 -44.84
N THR A 838 -34.97 -8.34 -44.17
CA THR A 838 -33.88 -9.11 -44.80
C THR A 838 -34.15 -10.61 -44.87
N ILE A 839 -35.21 -11.08 -44.22
CA ILE A 839 -35.61 -12.50 -44.19
C ILE A 839 -36.56 -12.78 -45.35
N ARG A 840 -36.33 -13.87 -46.08
CA ARG A 840 -37.27 -14.32 -47.11
C ARG A 840 -38.58 -14.82 -46.50
N LEU A 841 -39.63 -14.87 -47.33
CA LEU A 841 -40.91 -15.47 -46.94
C LEU A 841 -40.73 -16.91 -46.40
N GLY A 842 -41.21 -17.15 -45.18
CA GLY A 842 -41.10 -18.44 -44.47
C GLY A 842 -39.73 -18.73 -43.86
N GLY A 843 -38.80 -17.78 -43.92
CA GLY A 843 -37.44 -17.90 -43.35
C GLY A 843 -37.41 -17.86 -41.82
N THR A 844 -36.21 -17.90 -41.26
CA THR A 844 -35.97 -17.96 -39.80
C THR A 844 -35.22 -16.73 -39.31
N LEU A 845 -35.73 -16.06 -38.28
CA LEU A 845 -34.97 -15.15 -37.42
C LEU A 845 -34.34 -15.96 -36.28
N MET A 846 -33.01 -16.03 -36.23
CA MET A 846 -32.27 -16.65 -35.14
C MET A 846 -31.80 -15.57 -34.15
N VAL A 847 -32.23 -15.71 -32.89
CA VAL A 847 -31.97 -14.79 -31.77
C VAL A 847 -30.76 -15.29 -30.98
N ILE A 848 -29.69 -14.47 -30.90
CA ILE A 848 -28.46 -14.77 -30.15
C ILE A 848 -28.04 -13.58 -29.29
N GLY A 849 -27.82 -12.42 -29.90
CA GLY A 849 -27.44 -11.21 -29.18
C GLY A 849 -28.56 -10.75 -28.24
N LEU A 850 -28.20 -10.21 -27.07
CA LEU A 850 -29.17 -9.85 -26.03
C LEU A 850 -29.46 -8.34 -26.08
N PRO A 851 -30.59 -7.89 -26.67
CA PRO A 851 -30.92 -6.47 -26.74
C PRO A 851 -31.34 -5.90 -25.39
N HIS A 852 -31.16 -4.59 -25.22
CA HIS A 852 -31.56 -3.89 -23.99
C HIS A 852 -33.08 -3.81 -23.83
N LYS A 853 -33.84 -3.85 -24.93
CA LYS A 853 -35.31 -3.83 -24.90
C LYS A 853 -35.89 -5.19 -25.28
N PRO A 854 -37.06 -5.56 -24.73
CA PRO A 854 -37.81 -6.72 -25.22
C PRO A 854 -38.03 -6.65 -26.74
N LEU A 855 -37.83 -7.78 -27.41
CA LEU A 855 -37.99 -7.89 -28.86
C LEU A 855 -39.41 -7.48 -29.29
N GLN A 856 -39.49 -6.49 -30.18
CA GLN A 856 -40.74 -6.05 -30.78
C GLN A 856 -41.02 -6.88 -32.02
N ILE A 857 -42.09 -7.69 -31.98
CA ILE A 857 -42.42 -8.64 -33.04
C ILE A 857 -43.84 -8.39 -33.53
N SER A 858 -44.04 -8.41 -34.85
CA SER A 858 -45.38 -8.30 -35.45
C SER A 858 -46.12 -9.63 -35.35
N SER A 859 -47.18 -9.66 -34.56
CA SER A 859 -48.06 -10.84 -34.45
C SER A 859 -48.68 -11.20 -35.80
N MET A 860 -49.06 -10.20 -36.60
CA MET A 860 -49.61 -10.41 -37.95
C MET A 860 -48.60 -11.11 -38.87
N ASP A 861 -47.34 -10.66 -38.86
CA ASP A 861 -46.28 -11.25 -39.69
C ASP A 861 -46.03 -12.72 -39.30
N LEU A 862 -46.02 -13.03 -38.00
CA LEU A 862 -45.87 -14.41 -37.52
C LEU A 862 -47.07 -15.28 -37.88
N THR A 863 -48.30 -14.81 -37.66
CA THR A 863 -49.52 -15.56 -37.97
C THR A 863 -49.66 -15.85 -39.47
N LEU A 864 -49.23 -14.92 -40.33
CA LEU A 864 -49.20 -15.12 -41.79
C LEU A 864 -48.01 -15.96 -42.27
N GLY A 865 -47.16 -16.45 -41.37
CA GLY A 865 -46.00 -17.27 -41.74
C GLY A 865 -44.92 -16.48 -42.50
N LYS A 866 -44.83 -15.16 -42.31
CA LYS A 866 -43.83 -14.32 -42.97
C LYS A 866 -42.41 -14.78 -42.62
N TYR A 867 -42.18 -15.08 -41.35
CA TYR A 867 -40.97 -15.72 -40.84
C TYR A 867 -41.26 -16.45 -39.52
N ARG A 868 -40.31 -17.28 -39.07
CA ARG A 868 -40.33 -17.99 -37.79
C ARG A 868 -39.21 -17.48 -36.90
N ILE A 869 -39.33 -17.66 -35.58
CA ILE A 869 -38.30 -17.29 -34.61
C ILE A 869 -37.72 -18.54 -33.98
N LYS A 870 -36.39 -18.62 -33.94
CA LYS A 870 -35.61 -19.61 -33.19
C LYS A 870 -34.57 -18.86 -32.34
N SER A 871 -34.01 -19.54 -31.33
CA SER A 871 -32.94 -19.00 -30.49
C SER A 871 -31.93 -20.09 -30.16
N GLU A 872 -30.67 -19.70 -29.97
CA GLU A 872 -29.61 -20.58 -29.49
C GLU A 872 -28.67 -19.83 -28.53
N SER A 873 -27.93 -20.59 -27.73
CA SER A 873 -26.89 -20.12 -26.81
C SER A 873 -25.68 -21.07 -26.87
N THR A 874 -24.72 -20.95 -25.94
CA THR A 874 -23.62 -21.91 -25.75
C THR A 874 -24.11 -23.35 -25.52
N SER A 875 -25.40 -23.52 -25.14
CA SER A 875 -26.08 -24.80 -25.01
C SER A 875 -25.58 -25.67 -23.84
N ILE A 876 -25.97 -26.96 -23.85
CA ILE A 876 -25.60 -27.95 -22.83
C ILE A 876 -24.32 -28.71 -23.23
N PRO A 877 -23.50 -29.20 -22.28
CA PRO A 877 -22.23 -29.85 -22.58
C PRO A 877 -22.29 -31.01 -23.57
N ARG A 878 -23.39 -31.79 -23.56
CA ARG A 878 -23.61 -32.90 -24.50
C ARG A 878 -23.63 -32.47 -25.97
N ARG A 879 -23.91 -31.20 -26.28
CA ARG A 879 -23.89 -30.64 -27.65
C ARG A 879 -22.53 -30.03 -28.04
N MET A 880 -21.60 -29.89 -27.11
CA MET A 880 -20.29 -29.25 -27.34
C MET A 880 -19.38 -30.08 -28.26
N GLY A 881 -19.34 -31.41 -28.08
CA GLY A 881 -18.43 -32.30 -28.82
C GLY A 881 -18.52 -32.13 -30.34
N LYS A 882 -19.75 -32.13 -30.89
CA LYS A 882 -20.00 -31.93 -32.34
C LYS A 882 -19.41 -30.61 -32.84
N ALA A 883 -19.55 -29.53 -32.07
CA ALA A 883 -19.05 -28.21 -32.44
C ALA A 883 -17.52 -28.18 -32.47
N VAL A 884 -16.88 -28.76 -31.44
CA VAL A 884 -15.40 -28.82 -31.34
C VAL A 884 -14.82 -29.70 -32.44
N GLU A 885 -15.39 -30.87 -32.70
CA GLU A 885 -14.97 -31.77 -33.78
C GLU A 885 -15.09 -31.11 -35.17
N PHE A 886 -16.21 -30.44 -35.44
CA PHE A 886 -16.40 -29.73 -36.71
C PHE A 886 -15.40 -28.59 -36.86
N THR A 887 -15.19 -27.81 -35.80
CA THR A 887 -14.22 -26.70 -35.77
C THR A 887 -12.81 -27.20 -36.10
N ALA A 888 -12.38 -28.28 -35.45
CA ALA A 888 -11.08 -28.90 -35.70
C ALA A 888 -10.96 -29.45 -37.13
N LYS A 889 -11.98 -30.18 -37.61
CA LYS A 889 -12.00 -30.75 -38.97
C LYS A 889 -11.83 -29.70 -40.07
N HIS A 890 -12.41 -28.52 -39.87
CA HIS A 890 -12.39 -27.44 -40.84
C HIS A 890 -11.31 -26.38 -40.57
N GLY A 891 -10.46 -26.58 -39.56
CA GLY A 891 -9.36 -25.67 -39.22
C GLY A 891 -9.83 -24.26 -38.83
N ILE A 892 -11.03 -24.12 -38.27
CA ILE A 892 -11.61 -22.82 -37.91
C ILE A 892 -10.97 -22.35 -36.60
N GLN A 893 -10.28 -21.22 -36.65
CA GLN A 893 -9.59 -20.63 -35.51
C GLN A 893 -10.02 -19.18 -35.29
N PRO A 894 -10.26 -18.75 -34.04
CA PRO A 894 -10.44 -17.33 -33.75
C PRO A 894 -9.16 -16.56 -34.05
N GLU A 895 -9.31 -15.38 -34.65
CA GLU A 895 -8.23 -14.40 -34.68
C GLU A 895 -8.14 -13.73 -33.31
N VAL A 896 -7.04 -14.00 -32.62
CA VAL A 896 -6.77 -13.54 -31.27
C VAL A 896 -5.62 -12.55 -31.28
N GLU A 897 -5.77 -11.53 -30.46
CA GLU A 897 -4.73 -10.63 -30.03
C GLU A 897 -4.38 -11.01 -28.58
N PHE A 898 -3.12 -11.44 -28.40
CA PHE A 898 -2.64 -11.91 -27.13
C PHE A 898 -2.33 -10.76 -26.18
N ARG A 899 -2.65 -10.97 -24.91
CA ARG A 899 -2.49 -10.06 -23.78
C ARG A 899 -2.03 -10.84 -22.56
N LYS A 900 -1.72 -10.12 -21.50
CA LYS A 900 -1.39 -10.67 -20.20
C LYS A 900 -2.53 -10.41 -19.21
N LEU A 901 -2.51 -11.11 -18.08
CA LEU A 901 -3.56 -11.00 -17.07
C LEU A 901 -3.71 -9.56 -16.54
N GLN A 902 -2.60 -8.83 -16.48
CA GLN A 902 -2.50 -7.44 -16.04
C GLN A 902 -3.21 -6.47 -16.99
N ASP A 903 -3.42 -6.87 -18.24
CA ASP A 903 -4.00 -6.03 -19.29
C ASP A 903 -5.54 -6.13 -19.32
N VAL A 904 -6.17 -6.93 -18.46
CA VAL A 904 -7.63 -7.18 -18.50
C VAL A 904 -8.44 -5.89 -18.42
N ASP A 905 -8.00 -4.90 -17.63
CA ASP A 905 -8.64 -3.59 -17.56
C ASP A 905 -8.55 -2.79 -18.87
N GLU A 906 -7.40 -2.85 -19.55
CA GLU A 906 -7.22 -2.23 -20.87
C GLU A 906 -8.05 -2.96 -21.94
N MET A 907 -8.08 -4.29 -21.89
CA MET A 907 -8.91 -5.11 -22.79
C MET A 907 -10.39 -4.75 -22.67
N LEU A 908 -10.89 -4.52 -21.44
CA LEU A 908 -12.26 -4.05 -21.20
C LEU A 908 -12.49 -2.67 -21.82
N GLN A 909 -11.52 -1.75 -21.72
CA GLN A 909 -11.62 -0.41 -22.31
C GLN A 909 -11.58 -0.43 -23.85
N ASP A 910 -10.73 -1.25 -24.46
CA ASP A 910 -10.66 -1.42 -25.91
C ASP A 910 -11.94 -2.01 -26.48
N MET A 911 -12.54 -2.97 -25.78
CA MET A 911 -13.82 -3.55 -26.18
C MET A 911 -14.98 -2.54 -26.01
N ARG A 912 -15.02 -1.77 -24.91
CA ARG A 912 -16.03 -0.71 -24.69
C ARG A 912 -15.93 0.42 -25.72
N SER A 913 -14.70 0.80 -26.10
CA SER A 913 -14.46 1.86 -27.07
C SER A 913 -14.58 1.40 -28.53
N GLY A 914 -14.83 0.11 -28.77
CA GLY A 914 -14.95 -0.48 -30.10
C GLY A 914 -13.62 -0.52 -30.88
N LYS A 915 -12.49 -0.37 -30.19
CA LYS A 915 -11.14 -0.47 -30.78
C LYS A 915 -10.71 -1.91 -31.01
N ALA A 916 -11.25 -2.86 -30.24
CA ALA A 916 -10.93 -4.28 -30.38
C ALA A 916 -11.46 -4.82 -31.74
N THR A 917 -10.55 -5.01 -32.70
CA THR A 917 -10.87 -5.60 -34.01
C THR A 917 -10.70 -7.13 -34.04
N LYS A 918 -10.07 -7.70 -33.01
CA LYS A 918 -9.83 -9.14 -32.80
C LYS A 918 -10.35 -9.57 -31.44
N ARG A 919 -10.39 -10.88 -31.17
CA ARG A 919 -10.62 -11.38 -29.81
C ARG A 919 -9.40 -11.07 -28.95
N LEU A 920 -9.62 -10.58 -27.74
CA LEU A 920 -8.55 -10.34 -26.79
C LEU A 920 -8.44 -11.57 -25.89
N ALA A 921 -7.27 -12.19 -25.82
CA ALA A 921 -7.05 -13.33 -24.93
C ALA A 921 -5.77 -13.20 -24.12
N VAL A 922 -5.88 -13.56 -22.85
CA VAL A 922 -4.76 -13.77 -21.95
C VAL A 922 -4.17 -15.15 -22.23
N VAL A 923 -2.84 -15.22 -22.31
CA VAL A 923 -2.09 -16.49 -22.29
C VAL A 923 -1.27 -16.52 -21.01
N PHE A 924 -1.37 -17.64 -20.29
CA PHE A 924 -0.71 -17.87 -19.01
C PHE A 924 0.56 -18.73 -19.17
#